data_AF-A0A7C9BIX5-F1
#
_entry.id   AF-A0A7C9BIX5-F1
#
_cell.length_a   1.000
_cell.length_b   1.000
_cell.length_c   1.000
_cell.angle_alpha   90.00
_cell.angle_beta   90.00
_cell.angle_gamma   90.00
#
_symmetry.space_group_name_H-M   'P 1'
#
loop_
_entity.id
_entity.type
_entity.pdbx_description
1 polymer ?
#
loop_
_entity_poly.entity_id
_entity_poly.type
_entity_poly.pdbx_seq_one_letter_code
_entity_poly.pdbx_strand_id
1 'polypeptide(L)'
;MYKQLYKELLANKSRWQNEEEVRLGWINALSNALGISFDAERGKKDSSYNNVIIEFKDRGLFNGSVDSPKFKEARDQRLKKYIIRTALQENIPESDYIGIGIDAEHIFFAQVVDGEIKNGPLLPLSETSVTMVATACIDAYRRAVTSANLIEDFGLGSLIGTNAMTALVDHISNKIRNSEHSKEKMLFEEWQTLYGQIADIASEQDGRIEALLGFAATTSKKLKIPVSLFVIHTYNSFLIKVLAAEIVSTHGLTSYPYFSQYALAQSDDNLLETIKNDIEDGNLFSRANIKGFVEEAIFSWYLDSCQDPEFKAIFVSCIKEILTKIALYRTDNLDIARSKDVLKQLYQHLVPEALRKSLGEFYTPDWLVDIAVDQIEIKNWIGARVLDPTCGSGSFLLEIIRRKNEAAKSQGLSDTEILQDITKNVWGFDLNPLAVQTARVNFLIAISDLLKALPGTEIELPVLLADAIYSPARNPSEKEDVVKYRIGSQVADLEIVIPNELAFDRIRLDQVFSFMESNVEKDNGFVEVERDLVLSKAVSPEELALWKGYLAETYNRVLALHRKNWNGIWFRIVRNFFWSATAGQFDFIVGNPPWVRWSKLPELYRERAKPTCMQYDIFSSTPHHGGNELDISAMITYTVADKWLKADGDLVFVITQTLFQTPSSEGFRKFNLNSEYTLMPIKVDDLKDLKPFKGVANKTSIAVFKKTERKPVSYPVPYNIWSNGLSFTKSIPEHLSKAEVLSRITTTINEANPAGGDGSPWAILSPGRFEKLAALQGKCTWVQGRKGITADLNGIYFVEVLEKNEVNKRVKISTRPEAGKIDIGPRQTFWIEPDLLYPLLKGSSDFGACRITRDHNLYVIVPNEGISQKQYQDATISIRYTYPQTEKYFKAYSTQLANRSTFKGRMKNAPYFAIYNVGEYTFAPWKVIWAEQGKFRAAVIGSSNVPLIGNRVYVPDHKIFFADFYEPEPAYYLCGLLNAPSVKEYIESHNISIQIGDIFKHMSLPDFDTTNKDHLKLSQAALTAHLCKESEYDAAISTVRILAEKILGTMI
;
A
#
# COMPACT_ATOMS: atom_id res chain seq x y z
N MET A 1 -6.02 -2.54 -39.92
CA MET A 1 -7.34 -2.34 -40.58
C MET A 1 -7.47 -0.92 -41.13
N TYR A 2 -7.42 0.11 -40.28
CA TYR A 2 -7.67 1.51 -40.69
C TYR A 2 -6.65 2.11 -41.66
N LYS A 3 -5.41 1.63 -41.64
CA LYS A 3 -4.40 1.98 -42.66
C LYS A 3 -4.82 1.65 -44.09
N GLN A 4 -5.53 0.54 -44.27
CA GLN A 4 -6.04 0.13 -45.59
C GLN A 4 -7.23 1.00 -46.01
N LEU A 5 -8.12 1.31 -45.05
CA LEU A 5 -9.23 2.25 -45.25
C LEU A 5 -8.71 3.63 -45.69
N TYR A 6 -7.70 4.17 -45.01
CA TYR A 6 -7.07 5.43 -45.41
C TYR A 6 -6.47 5.36 -46.82
N LYS A 7 -5.74 4.29 -47.16
CA LYS A 7 -5.17 4.12 -48.51
C LYS A 7 -6.25 4.09 -49.60
N GLU A 8 -7.38 3.43 -49.34
CA GLU A 8 -8.52 3.38 -50.25
C GLU A 8 -9.14 4.76 -50.47
N LEU A 9 -9.41 5.49 -49.38
CA LEU A 9 -9.94 6.85 -49.44
C LEU A 9 -8.98 7.80 -50.18
N LEU A 10 -7.68 7.70 -49.90
CA LEU A 10 -6.65 8.51 -50.54
C LEU A 10 -6.54 8.23 -52.05
N ALA A 11 -6.65 6.95 -52.46
CA ALA A 11 -6.60 6.57 -53.87
C ALA A 11 -7.81 7.09 -54.66
N ASN A 12 -8.99 7.15 -54.03
CA ASN A 12 -10.23 7.60 -54.66
C ASN A 12 -10.43 9.13 -54.58
N LYS A 13 -9.77 9.80 -53.64
CA LYS A 13 -9.87 11.25 -53.41
C LYS A 13 -9.75 12.12 -54.67
N SER A 14 -8.87 11.74 -55.60
CA SER A 14 -8.65 12.48 -56.84
C SER A 14 -9.84 12.43 -57.81
N ARG A 15 -10.75 11.46 -57.63
CA ARG A 15 -11.91 11.21 -58.48
C ARG A 15 -13.18 11.91 -58.01
N TRP A 16 -13.21 12.39 -56.77
CA TRP A 16 -14.37 13.08 -56.21
C TRP A 16 -14.37 14.56 -56.59
N GLN A 17 -15.45 15.02 -57.20
CA GLN A 17 -15.68 16.42 -57.60
C GLN A 17 -16.85 17.07 -56.88
N ASN A 18 -17.86 16.30 -56.47
CA ASN A 18 -19.06 16.80 -55.79
C ASN A 18 -19.36 16.05 -54.48
N GLU A 19 -20.24 16.62 -53.65
CA GLU A 19 -20.66 16.14 -52.32
C GLU A 19 -21.14 14.68 -52.36
N GLU A 20 -21.89 14.31 -53.40
CA GLU A 20 -22.44 12.96 -53.55
C GLU A 20 -21.35 11.90 -53.80
N GLU A 21 -20.34 12.23 -54.60
CA GLU A 21 -19.19 11.35 -54.83
C GLU A 21 -18.32 11.19 -53.58
N VAL A 22 -18.11 12.26 -52.82
CA VAL A 22 -17.41 12.21 -51.52
C VAL A 22 -18.18 11.32 -50.55
N ARG A 23 -19.49 11.53 -50.43
CA ARG A 23 -20.39 10.77 -49.56
C ARG A 23 -20.38 9.28 -49.90
N LEU A 24 -20.61 8.92 -51.16
CA LEU A 24 -20.58 7.51 -51.61
C LEU A 24 -19.21 6.88 -51.42
N GLY A 25 -18.12 7.61 -51.70
CA GLY A 25 -16.76 7.13 -51.52
C GLY A 25 -16.46 6.78 -50.06
N TRP A 26 -16.80 7.68 -49.14
CA TRP A 26 -16.62 7.46 -47.71
C TRP A 26 -17.52 6.37 -47.14
N ILE A 27 -18.82 6.40 -47.46
CA ILE A 27 -19.78 5.39 -46.97
C ILE A 27 -19.39 3.99 -47.45
N ASN A 28 -19.03 3.82 -48.72
CA ASN A 28 -18.61 2.52 -49.24
C ASN A 28 -17.35 2.02 -48.55
N ALA A 29 -16.33 2.88 -48.41
CA ALA A 29 -15.08 2.50 -47.77
C ALA A 29 -15.30 2.13 -46.28
N LEU A 30 -16.08 2.93 -45.54
CA LEU A 30 -16.42 2.65 -44.13
C LEU A 30 -17.27 1.39 -44.00
N SER A 31 -18.29 1.20 -44.84
CA SER A 31 -19.16 0.02 -44.81
C SER A 31 -18.37 -1.26 -45.08
N ASN A 32 -17.47 -1.23 -46.08
CA ASN A 32 -16.62 -2.36 -46.42
C ASN A 32 -15.60 -2.68 -45.31
N ALA A 33 -15.00 -1.66 -44.71
CA ALA A 33 -13.97 -1.84 -43.70
C ALA A 33 -14.53 -2.25 -42.33
N LEU A 34 -15.74 -1.78 -41.98
CA LEU A 34 -16.32 -1.93 -40.64
C LEU A 34 -17.48 -2.94 -40.60
N GLY A 35 -18.02 -3.34 -41.75
CA GLY A 35 -19.19 -4.22 -41.82
C GLY A 35 -20.48 -3.55 -41.34
N ILE A 36 -20.56 -2.22 -41.41
CA ILE A 36 -21.72 -1.42 -40.98
C ILE A 36 -22.54 -0.94 -42.18
N SER A 37 -23.83 -0.67 -41.97
CA SER A 37 -24.72 -0.10 -42.97
C SER A 37 -25.22 1.26 -42.49
N PHE A 38 -24.98 2.30 -43.27
CA PHE A 38 -25.40 3.66 -42.94
C PHE A 38 -26.83 3.94 -43.42
N ASP A 39 -27.59 4.66 -42.60
CA ASP A 39 -28.93 5.12 -42.95
C ASP A 39 -28.85 6.36 -43.85
N ALA A 40 -29.38 6.24 -45.06
CA ALA A 40 -29.57 7.37 -45.98
C ALA A 40 -31.00 7.91 -45.83
N GLU A 41 -31.21 8.92 -44.98
CA GLU A 41 -32.56 9.46 -44.74
C GLU A 41 -33.03 10.44 -45.83
N ARG A 42 -34.31 10.31 -46.23
CA ARG A 42 -35.01 11.29 -47.08
C ARG A 42 -35.21 12.60 -46.30
N GLY A 43 -34.31 13.58 -46.45
CA GLY A 43 -34.48 14.90 -45.81
C GLY A 43 -33.25 15.81 -45.74
N LYS A 44 -32.26 15.64 -46.62
CA LYS A 44 -30.98 16.37 -46.65
C LYS A 44 -30.02 16.11 -45.45
N LYS A 45 -30.18 14.97 -44.75
CA LYS A 45 -29.09 14.37 -43.94
C LYS A 45 -28.24 13.54 -44.90
N ASP A 46 -26.92 13.67 -44.86
CA ASP A 46 -26.07 12.93 -45.80
C ASP A 46 -25.85 11.47 -45.37
N SER A 47 -25.56 11.23 -44.08
CA SER A 47 -25.38 9.88 -43.53
C SER A 47 -25.48 9.84 -42.00
N SER A 48 -26.06 8.78 -41.43
CA SER A 48 -25.99 8.49 -40.00
C SER A 48 -25.83 7.00 -39.71
N TYR A 49 -25.22 6.69 -38.57
CA TYR A 49 -25.11 5.33 -38.02
C TYR A 49 -25.15 5.40 -36.49
N ASN A 50 -26.20 4.85 -35.87
CA ASN A 50 -26.49 5.02 -34.45
C ASN A 50 -26.40 6.51 -34.04
N ASN A 51 -25.61 6.86 -33.03
CA ASN A 51 -25.50 8.26 -32.56
C ASN A 51 -24.41 9.05 -33.31
N VAL A 52 -23.91 8.55 -34.45
CA VAL A 52 -22.95 9.26 -35.31
C VAL A 52 -23.68 9.87 -36.51
N ILE A 53 -23.51 11.19 -36.70
CA ILE A 53 -24.08 11.92 -37.83
C ILE A 53 -22.93 12.52 -38.64
N ILE A 54 -22.87 12.17 -39.93
CA ILE A 54 -21.82 12.62 -40.84
C ILE A 54 -22.42 13.52 -41.92
N GLU A 55 -21.89 14.74 -42.03
CA GLU A 55 -22.20 15.71 -43.07
C GLU A 55 -21.04 15.80 -44.06
N PHE A 56 -21.34 15.77 -45.36
CA PHE A 56 -20.34 15.85 -46.41
C PHE A 56 -20.43 17.19 -47.15
N LYS A 57 -19.33 17.62 -47.76
CA LYS A 57 -19.26 18.78 -48.67
C LYS A 57 -18.43 18.44 -49.89
N ASP A 58 -18.54 19.25 -50.94
CA ASP A 58 -17.66 19.13 -52.11
C ASP A 58 -16.20 19.26 -51.70
N ARG A 59 -15.34 18.67 -52.54
CA ARG A 59 -13.91 18.54 -52.25
C ARG A 59 -13.25 19.89 -51.96
N GLY A 60 -12.64 20.01 -50.77
CA GLY A 60 -11.80 21.14 -50.37
C GLY A 60 -12.55 22.42 -49.98
N LEU A 61 -13.88 22.40 -49.87
CA LEU A 61 -14.68 23.61 -49.59
C LEU A 61 -14.53 24.18 -48.18
N PHE A 62 -13.97 23.44 -47.22
CA PHE A 62 -13.59 24.01 -45.94
C PHE A 62 -12.41 24.97 -46.06
N ASN A 63 -11.63 24.94 -47.16
CA ASN A 63 -10.47 25.81 -47.40
C ASN A 63 -9.46 25.81 -46.23
N GLY A 64 -9.35 24.70 -45.49
CA GLY A 64 -8.49 24.61 -44.32
C GLY A 64 -8.86 25.56 -43.17
N SER A 65 -10.06 26.14 -43.16
CA SER A 65 -10.46 27.16 -42.19
C SER A 65 -11.85 26.91 -41.61
N VAL A 66 -11.95 27.01 -40.28
CA VAL A 66 -13.23 27.01 -39.56
C VAL A 66 -14.09 28.24 -39.85
N ASP A 67 -13.52 29.26 -40.51
CA ASP A 67 -14.24 30.46 -40.93
C ASP A 67 -14.87 30.35 -42.31
N SER A 68 -14.58 29.27 -43.06
CA SER A 68 -15.18 29.02 -44.36
C SER A 68 -16.72 29.03 -44.28
N PRO A 69 -17.42 29.69 -45.23
CA PRO A 69 -18.88 29.64 -45.31
C PRO A 69 -19.43 28.21 -45.35
N LYS A 70 -18.72 27.29 -46.01
CA LYS A 70 -19.13 25.89 -46.16
C LYS A 70 -18.88 25.06 -44.90
N PHE A 71 -17.84 25.40 -44.14
CA PHE A 71 -17.65 24.86 -42.80
C PHE A 71 -18.79 25.29 -41.86
N LYS A 72 -19.10 26.59 -41.83
CA LYS A 72 -20.22 27.14 -41.03
C LYS A 72 -21.57 26.56 -41.44
N GLU A 73 -21.80 26.35 -42.74
CA GLU A 73 -22.99 25.65 -43.24
C GLU A 73 -23.07 24.22 -42.69
N ALA A 74 -22.00 23.42 -42.83
CA ALA A 74 -21.94 22.04 -42.35
C ALA A 74 -22.14 21.95 -40.83
N ARG A 75 -21.54 22.85 -40.05
CA ARG A 75 -21.65 22.87 -38.59
C ARG A 75 -23.02 23.35 -38.11
N ASP A 76 -23.40 24.58 -38.46
CA ASP A 76 -24.52 25.29 -37.83
C ASP A 76 -25.86 24.96 -38.47
N GLN A 77 -25.88 24.84 -39.80
CA GLN A 77 -27.14 24.67 -40.54
C GLN A 77 -27.52 23.20 -40.74
N ARG A 78 -26.54 22.30 -40.63
CA ARG A 78 -26.69 20.86 -40.86
C ARG A 78 -26.52 20.08 -39.56
N LEU A 79 -25.29 19.87 -39.09
CA LEU A 79 -25.01 19.03 -37.92
C LEU A 79 -25.80 19.45 -36.68
N LYS A 80 -25.76 20.73 -36.27
CA LYS A 80 -26.50 21.23 -35.08
C LYS A 80 -28.00 20.91 -35.16
N LYS A 81 -28.62 21.21 -36.31
CA LYS A 81 -30.05 21.00 -36.53
C LYS A 81 -30.43 19.52 -36.51
N TYR A 82 -29.58 18.66 -37.08
CA TYR A 82 -29.85 17.24 -37.14
C TYR A 82 -29.64 16.55 -35.80
N ILE A 83 -28.56 16.86 -35.08
CA ILE A 83 -28.30 16.31 -33.75
C ILE A 83 -29.45 16.65 -32.80
N ILE A 84 -29.85 17.92 -32.69
CA ILE A 84 -30.95 18.34 -31.79
C ILE A 84 -32.27 17.65 -32.16
N ARG A 85 -32.58 17.53 -33.46
CA ARG A 85 -33.81 16.87 -33.91
C ARG A 85 -33.81 15.39 -33.56
N THR A 86 -32.73 14.68 -33.87
CA THR A 86 -32.63 13.23 -33.63
C THR A 86 -32.64 12.93 -32.13
N ALA A 87 -31.89 13.72 -31.33
CA ALA A 87 -31.87 13.63 -29.87
C ALA A 87 -33.28 13.73 -29.25
N LEU A 88 -34.09 14.69 -29.71
CA LEU A 88 -35.48 14.84 -29.27
C LEU A 88 -36.39 13.68 -29.73
N GLN A 89 -36.15 13.14 -30.92
CA GLN A 89 -36.94 12.03 -31.47
C GLN A 89 -36.66 10.71 -30.75
N GLU A 90 -35.40 10.46 -30.40
CA GLU A 90 -34.94 9.22 -29.79
C GLU A 90 -34.90 9.28 -28.25
N ASN A 91 -35.15 10.45 -27.67
CA ASN A 91 -35.04 10.71 -26.23
C ASN A 91 -33.65 10.37 -25.66
N ILE A 92 -32.62 10.73 -26.43
CA ILE A 92 -31.19 10.60 -26.08
C ILE A 92 -30.64 12.02 -25.93
N PRO A 93 -29.82 12.32 -24.91
CA PRO A 93 -29.19 13.63 -24.78
C PRO A 93 -28.42 14.03 -26.05
N GLU A 94 -28.61 15.26 -26.54
CA GLU A 94 -27.88 15.78 -27.72
C GLU A 94 -26.35 15.67 -27.61
N SER A 95 -25.83 15.70 -26.38
CA SER A 95 -24.41 15.57 -26.07
C SER A 95 -23.84 14.17 -26.30
N ASP A 96 -24.69 13.16 -26.47
CA ASP A 96 -24.26 11.77 -26.69
C ASP A 96 -24.00 11.48 -28.17
N TYR A 97 -24.42 12.39 -29.07
CA TYR A 97 -24.17 12.27 -30.51
C TYR A 97 -22.79 12.79 -30.90
N ILE A 98 -22.20 12.15 -31.91
CA ILE A 98 -20.95 12.57 -32.54
C ILE A 98 -21.28 13.17 -33.91
N GLY A 99 -21.07 14.47 -34.07
CA GLY A 99 -21.13 15.14 -35.37
C GLY A 99 -19.78 15.06 -36.08
N ILE A 100 -19.78 14.73 -37.36
CA ILE A 100 -18.57 14.68 -38.20
C ILE A 100 -18.83 15.45 -39.49
N GLY A 101 -17.95 16.37 -39.86
CA GLY A 101 -18.00 17.06 -41.15
C GLY A 101 -16.80 16.73 -42.03
N ILE A 102 -17.03 16.42 -43.31
CA ILE A 102 -16.00 15.93 -44.24
C ILE A 102 -16.10 16.63 -45.61
N ASP A 103 -15.00 17.24 -46.08
CA ASP A 103 -14.90 17.83 -47.43
C ASP A 103 -13.87 17.11 -48.32
N ALA A 104 -13.60 15.84 -48.04
CA ALA A 104 -12.55 14.99 -48.65
C ALA A 104 -11.08 15.44 -48.46
N GLU A 105 -10.82 16.70 -48.14
CA GLU A 105 -9.47 17.21 -47.84
C GLU A 105 -9.26 17.32 -46.32
N HIS A 106 -10.34 17.57 -45.58
CA HIS A 106 -10.35 17.82 -44.15
C HIS A 106 -11.57 17.18 -43.47
N ILE A 107 -11.45 16.98 -42.16
CA ILE A 107 -12.42 16.37 -41.27
C ILE A 107 -12.50 17.20 -39.99
N PHE A 108 -13.70 17.45 -39.47
CA PHE A 108 -13.86 17.98 -38.12
C PHE A 108 -14.88 17.17 -37.33
N PHE A 109 -14.69 17.14 -36.01
CA PHE A 109 -15.64 16.55 -35.07
C PHE A 109 -16.38 17.65 -34.33
N ALA A 110 -17.64 17.42 -34.03
CA ALA A 110 -18.48 18.36 -33.30
C ALA A 110 -19.42 17.64 -32.33
N GLN A 111 -19.88 18.39 -31.33
CA GLN A 111 -20.77 17.93 -30.28
C GLN A 111 -21.73 19.05 -29.92
N VAL A 112 -22.99 18.72 -29.58
CA VAL A 112 -23.96 19.69 -29.07
C VAL A 112 -24.01 19.57 -27.54
N VAL A 113 -23.70 20.65 -26.83
CA VAL A 113 -23.76 20.71 -25.36
C VAL A 113 -24.57 21.95 -24.98
N ASP A 114 -25.57 21.76 -24.13
CA ASP A 114 -26.51 22.82 -23.72
C ASP A 114 -27.13 23.57 -24.92
N GLY A 115 -27.54 22.82 -25.96
CA GLY A 115 -28.09 23.38 -27.20
C GLY A 115 -27.09 24.08 -28.13
N GLU A 116 -25.81 24.18 -27.76
CA GLU A 116 -24.76 24.81 -28.58
C GLU A 116 -23.79 23.82 -29.20
N ILE A 117 -23.47 24.00 -30.48
CA ILE A 117 -22.54 23.13 -31.19
C ILE A 117 -21.09 23.61 -30.98
N LYS A 118 -20.27 22.73 -30.42
CA LYS A 118 -18.82 22.91 -30.27
C LYS A 118 -18.10 22.02 -31.26
N ASN A 119 -17.11 22.56 -31.97
CA ASN A 119 -16.28 21.81 -32.91
C ASN A 119 -14.83 21.72 -32.43
N GLY A 120 -14.18 20.61 -32.74
CA GLY A 120 -12.73 20.46 -32.63
C GLY A 120 -11.97 21.16 -33.76
N PRO A 121 -10.65 20.99 -33.81
CA PRO A 121 -9.83 21.51 -34.91
C PRO A 121 -10.21 20.85 -36.23
N LEU A 122 -9.89 21.55 -37.32
CA LEU A 122 -10.03 21.01 -38.66
C LEU A 122 -8.81 20.13 -38.98
N LEU A 123 -9.02 18.83 -39.07
CA LEU A 123 -7.98 17.82 -39.30
C LEU A 123 -7.78 17.60 -40.80
N PRO A 124 -6.54 17.53 -41.32
CA PRO A 124 -6.33 17.09 -42.70
C PRO A 124 -6.71 15.61 -42.85
N LEU A 125 -7.04 15.19 -44.07
CA LEU A 125 -7.22 13.79 -44.41
C LEU A 125 -5.91 13.03 -44.19
N SER A 126 -5.87 12.17 -43.18
CA SER A 126 -4.71 11.40 -42.78
C SER A 126 -5.13 10.02 -42.25
N GLU A 127 -4.16 9.11 -42.06
CA GLU A 127 -4.41 7.81 -41.43
C GLU A 127 -5.08 7.99 -40.05
N THR A 128 -4.65 9.00 -39.30
CA THR A 128 -5.16 9.32 -37.96
C THR A 128 -6.60 9.83 -38.00
N SER A 129 -6.90 10.84 -38.82
CA SER A 129 -8.25 11.41 -38.86
C SER A 129 -9.29 10.41 -39.41
N VAL A 130 -8.89 9.53 -40.33
CA VAL A 130 -9.73 8.40 -40.80
C VAL A 130 -9.94 7.36 -39.71
N THR A 131 -8.90 7.05 -38.93
CA THR A 131 -9.01 6.13 -37.79
C THR A 131 -9.96 6.69 -36.73
N MET A 132 -9.95 8.00 -36.48
CA MET A 132 -10.92 8.64 -35.57
C MET A 132 -12.36 8.48 -36.08
N VAL A 133 -12.62 8.71 -37.38
CA VAL A 133 -13.97 8.54 -37.96
C VAL A 133 -14.43 7.09 -37.83
N ALA A 134 -13.55 6.14 -38.16
CA ALA A 134 -13.87 4.72 -38.03
C ALA A 134 -14.14 4.31 -36.57
N THR A 135 -13.34 4.81 -35.63
CA THR A 135 -13.49 4.54 -34.20
C THR A 135 -14.80 5.14 -33.68
N ALA A 136 -15.16 6.36 -34.07
CA ALA A 136 -16.43 6.97 -33.73
C ALA A 136 -17.62 6.15 -34.25
N CYS A 137 -17.54 5.62 -35.47
CA CYS A 137 -18.59 4.75 -36.03
C CYS A 137 -18.73 3.43 -35.26
N ILE A 138 -17.61 2.80 -34.85
CA ILE A 138 -17.63 1.56 -34.06
C ILE A 138 -18.20 1.80 -32.67
N ASP A 139 -17.69 2.82 -31.98
CA ASP A 139 -18.09 3.13 -30.60
C ASP A 139 -19.55 3.60 -30.54
N ALA A 140 -20.03 4.26 -31.59
CA ALA A 140 -21.38 4.80 -31.77
C ALA A 140 -21.80 5.89 -30.77
N TYR A 141 -21.10 6.08 -29.65
CA TYR A 141 -21.32 7.12 -28.66
C TYR A 141 -19.98 7.58 -28.04
N ARG A 142 -19.97 8.75 -27.41
CA ARG A 142 -18.82 9.19 -26.61
C ARG A 142 -18.78 8.51 -25.25
N ARG A 143 -17.64 7.95 -24.87
CA ARG A 143 -17.50 7.15 -23.64
C ARG A 143 -17.45 8.03 -22.40
N ALA A 144 -18.21 7.70 -21.36
CA ALA A 144 -18.09 8.38 -20.06
C ALA A 144 -16.74 8.08 -19.38
N VAL A 145 -16.20 9.03 -18.61
CA VAL A 145 -15.00 8.82 -17.79
C VAL A 145 -15.37 7.93 -16.59
N THR A 146 -15.29 6.62 -16.78
CA THR A 146 -15.56 5.61 -15.75
C THR A 146 -14.41 4.61 -15.69
N SER A 147 -14.22 3.99 -14.54
CA SER A 147 -13.19 2.95 -14.38
C SER A 147 -13.33 1.82 -15.40
N ALA A 148 -14.57 1.36 -15.65
CA ALA A 148 -14.81 0.27 -16.59
C ALA A 148 -14.36 0.62 -18.01
N ASN A 149 -14.73 1.80 -18.51
CA ASN A 149 -14.34 2.25 -19.85
C ASN A 149 -12.82 2.44 -19.95
N LEU A 150 -12.21 3.07 -18.94
CA LEU A 150 -10.76 3.28 -18.91
C LEU A 150 -9.99 1.95 -18.88
N ILE A 151 -10.46 0.95 -18.14
CA ILE A 151 -9.85 -0.38 -18.09
C ILE A 151 -10.00 -1.11 -19.43
N GLU A 152 -11.17 -1.03 -20.05
CA GLU A 152 -11.42 -1.66 -21.35
C GLU A 152 -10.50 -1.06 -22.44
N ASP A 153 -10.35 0.26 -22.46
CA ASP A 153 -9.61 0.95 -23.51
C ASP A 153 -8.10 1.02 -23.25
N PHE A 154 -7.66 1.03 -21.99
CA PHE A 154 -6.26 1.32 -21.61
C PHE A 154 -5.64 0.29 -20.64
N GLY A 155 -6.39 -0.69 -20.15
CA GLY A 155 -5.89 -1.70 -19.23
C GLY A 155 -5.00 -2.77 -19.88
N LEU A 156 -4.56 -3.76 -19.09
CA LEU A 156 -3.74 -4.90 -19.56
C LEU A 156 -4.44 -5.79 -20.61
N GLY A 157 -5.77 -5.75 -20.67
CA GLY A 157 -6.56 -6.46 -21.68
C GLY A 157 -6.74 -5.68 -23.00
N SER A 158 -6.35 -4.40 -23.03
CA SER A 158 -6.46 -3.56 -24.21
C SER A 158 -5.26 -3.74 -25.14
N LEU A 159 -5.52 -3.75 -26.44
CA LEU A 159 -4.47 -3.72 -27.46
C LEU A 159 -3.68 -2.39 -27.41
N ILE A 160 -4.35 -1.27 -27.15
CA ILE A 160 -3.73 0.07 -27.06
C ILE A 160 -2.73 0.09 -25.91
N GLY A 161 -3.16 -0.34 -24.71
CA GLY A 161 -2.30 -0.40 -23.54
C GLY A 161 -1.14 -1.36 -23.71
N THR A 162 -1.42 -2.58 -24.18
CA THR A 162 -0.41 -3.63 -24.37
C THR A 162 0.66 -3.22 -25.39
N ASN A 163 0.27 -2.62 -26.52
CA ASN A 163 1.22 -2.15 -27.53
C ASN A 163 2.15 -1.06 -26.98
N ALA A 164 1.60 -0.07 -26.27
CA ALA A 164 2.38 1.01 -25.68
C ALA A 164 3.36 0.50 -24.62
N MET A 165 2.91 -0.36 -23.71
CA MET A 165 3.77 -0.95 -22.67
C MET A 165 4.82 -1.89 -23.27
N THR A 166 4.50 -2.63 -24.34
CA THR A 166 5.48 -3.47 -25.05
C THR A 166 6.57 -2.62 -25.69
N ALA A 167 6.21 -1.54 -26.38
CA ALA A 167 7.19 -0.63 -26.96
C ALA A 167 8.13 -0.04 -25.90
N LEU A 168 7.59 0.39 -24.75
CA LEU A 168 8.38 0.91 -23.62
C LEU A 168 9.29 -0.17 -23.02
N VAL A 169 8.76 -1.37 -22.74
CA VAL A 169 9.52 -2.44 -22.07
C VAL A 169 10.67 -2.94 -22.92
N ASP A 170 10.47 -3.06 -24.24
CA ASP A 170 11.50 -3.52 -25.16
C ASP A 170 12.65 -2.50 -25.24
N HIS A 171 12.32 -1.21 -25.30
CA HIS A 171 13.31 -0.14 -25.36
C HIS A 171 14.12 -0.03 -24.06
N ILE A 172 13.45 0.05 -22.90
CA ILE A 172 14.15 0.19 -21.61
C ILE A 172 14.97 -1.07 -21.29
N SER A 173 14.47 -2.26 -21.62
CA SER A 173 15.21 -3.51 -21.45
C SER A 173 16.50 -3.51 -22.28
N ASN A 174 16.43 -2.97 -23.50
CA ASN A 174 17.60 -2.83 -24.36
C ASN A 174 18.64 -1.87 -23.77
N LYS A 175 18.21 -0.69 -23.28
CA LYS A 175 19.08 0.30 -22.63
C LYS A 175 19.75 -0.27 -21.38
N ILE A 176 19.00 -0.98 -20.52
CA ILE A 176 19.54 -1.58 -19.29
C ILE A 176 20.61 -2.64 -19.61
N ARG A 177 20.44 -3.44 -20.67
CA ARG A 177 21.42 -4.48 -21.06
C ARG A 177 22.69 -3.90 -21.69
N ASN A 178 22.54 -2.88 -22.53
CA ASN A 178 23.58 -2.48 -23.49
C ASN A 178 24.22 -1.11 -23.21
N SER A 179 23.72 -0.34 -22.24
CA SER A 179 24.26 0.99 -21.92
C SER A 179 24.70 1.04 -20.45
N GLU A 180 25.99 1.35 -20.23
CA GLU A 180 26.48 1.59 -18.87
C GLU A 180 25.95 2.92 -18.30
N HIS A 181 25.79 3.95 -19.13
CA HIS A 181 25.46 5.33 -18.71
C HIS A 181 24.38 6.00 -19.59
N SER A 182 23.13 5.53 -19.52
CA SER A 182 21.99 6.20 -20.17
C SER A 182 21.07 6.87 -19.15
N LYS A 183 20.39 7.96 -19.56
CA LYS A 183 19.42 8.69 -18.71
C LYS A 183 18.29 7.78 -18.26
N GLU A 184 17.78 6.94 -19.16
CA GLU A 184 16.67 6.04 -18.90
C GLU A 184 17.02 4.99 -17.84
N LYS A 185 18.23 4.42 -17.93
CA LYS A 185 18.75 3.49 -16.92
C LYS A 185 18.90 4.17 -15.56
N MET A 186 19.40 5.40 -15.52
CA MET A 186 19.51 6.17 -14.29
C MET A 186 18.13 6.46 -13.66
N LEU A 187 17.16 6.92 -14.45
CA LEU A 187 15.79 7.16 -13.95
C LEU A 187 15.14 5.87 -13.44
N PHE A 188 15.39 4.74 -14.10
CA PHE A 188 14.98 3.43 -13.63
C PHE A 188 15.66 3.05 -12.29
N GLU A 189 16.97 3.23 -12.14
CA GLU A 189 17.72 2.93 -10.91
C GLU A 189 17.29 3.82 -9.74
N GLU A 190 17.03 5.09 -10.01
CA GLU A 190 16.50 6.04 -9.02
C GLU A 190 15.08 5.67 -8.62
N TRP A 191 14.22 5.37 -9.59
CA TRP A 191 12.88 4.85 -9.32
C TRP A 191 12.96 3.55 -8.52
N GLN A 192 13.90 2.66 -8.85
CA GLN A 192 14.07 1.39 -8.15
C GLN A 192 14.51 1.63 -6.70
N THR A 193 15.35 2.62 -6.44
CA THR A 193 15.84 2.92 -5.09
C THR A 193 14.78 3.61 -4.24
N LEU A 194 14.06 4.58 -4.80
CA LEU A 194 13.02 5.32 -4.10
C LEU A 194 11.75 4.47 -3.93
N TYR A 195 11.41 3.63 -4.91
CA TYR A 195 10.08 3.02 -5.04
C TYR A 195 10.10 1.51 -5.37
N GLY A 196 11.17 0.97 -5.97
CA GLY A 196 11.23 -0.40 -6.49
C GLY A 196 11.88 -1.46 -5.59
N GLN A 197 12.54 -1.10 -4.48
CA GLN A 197 13.22 -2.08 -3.59
C GLN A 197 12.25 -3.07 -2.91
N ILE A 198 10.95 -2.75 -2.89
CA ILE A 198 9.91 -3.65 -2.39
C ILE A 198 9.54 -4.71 -3.45
N ALA A 199 9.75 -4.43 -4.75
CA ALA A 199 9.51 -5.37 -5.84
C ALA A 199 10.53 -6.53 -5.89
N ASP A 200 11.72 -6.37 -5.30
CA ASP A 200 12.73 -7.45 -5.19
C ASP A 200 12.19 -8.66 -4.38
N ILE A 201 11.24 -8.44 -3.46
CA ILE A 201 10.60 -9.49 -2.64
C ILE A 201 9.62 -10.35 -3.47
N ALA A 202 9.08 -9.80 -4.57
CA ALA A 202 8.15 -10.51 -5.46
C ALA A 202 8.83 -11.52 -6.39
N SER A 203 10.18 -11.49 -6.48
CA SER A 203 10.97 -12.31 -7.39
C SER A 203 10.93 -13.84 -7.12
N GLU A 204 10.26 -14.25 -6.04
CA GLU A 204 9.99 -15.67 -5.75
C GLU A 204 8.75 -16.22 -6.50
N GLN A 205 7.90 -15.37 -7.11
CA GLN A 205 6.65 -15.74 -7.81
C GLN A 205 6.62 -15.40 -9.32
N ASP A 206 7.80 -15.25 -9.96
CA ASP A 206 7.98 -14.68 -11.31
C ASP A 206 7.02 -15.20 -12.39
N GLY A 207 6.83 -16.52 -12.50
CA GLY A 207 6.13 -17.12 -13.65
C GLY A 207 4.64 -16.77 -13.76
N ARG A 208 3.94 -16.53 -12.63
CA ARG A 208 2.50 -16.23 -12.65
C ARG A 208 2.22 -14.75 -12.91
N ILE A 209 3.11 -13.86 -12.45
CA ILE A 209 2.94 -12.42 -12.62
C ILE A 209 3.22 -12.03 -14.08
N GLU A 210 4.27 -12.59 -14.70
CA GLU A 210 4.56 -12.35 -16.13
C GLU A 210 3.38 -12.74 -17.03
N ALA A 211 2.73 -13.88 -16.77
CA ALA A 211 1.58 -14.33 -17.54
C ALA A 211 0.35 -13.39 -17.46
N LEU A 212 0.26 -12.56 -16.41
CA LEU A 212 -0.87 -11.63 -16.22
C LEU A 212 -0.66 -10.27 -16.89
N LEU A 213 0.59 -9.88 -17.17
CA LEU A 213 0.90 -8.53 -17.68
C LEU A 213 0.69 -8.37 -19.18
N GLY A 214 0.70 -9.45 -19.96
CA GLY A 214 0.56 -9.38 -21.42
C GLY A 214 1.78 -8.86 -22.17
N PHE A 215 2.82 -8.40 -21.47
CA PHE A 215 4.14 -8.02 -21.99
C PHE A 215 5.25 -8.54 -21.06
N ALA A 216 6.50 -8.63 -21.54
CA ALA A 216 7.60 -9.21 -20.77
C ALA A 216 8.91 -8.43 -20.92
N ALA A 217 9.55 -8.12 -19.79
CA ALA A 217 10.89 -7.54 -19.78
C ALA A 217 11.95 -8.57 -20.17
N THR A 218 12.84 -8.21 -21.09
CA THR A 218 13.94 -9.07 -21.56
C THR A 218 15.23 -8.82 -20.77
N THR A 219 15.19 -8.86 -19.44
CA THR A 219 16.35 -8.56 -18.58
C THR A 219 16.79 -9.76 -17.74
N SER A 220 17.77 -9.56 -16.85
CA SER A 220 18.08 -10.56 -15.82
C SER A 220 16.84 -10.86 -14.98
N LYS A 221 16.73 -12.09 -14.47
CA LYS A 221 15.57 -12.57 -13.70
C LYS A 221 15.20 -11.64 -12.54
N LYS A 222 16.21 -11.08 -11.85
CA LYS A 222 16.03 -10.14 -10.74
C LYS A 222 15.35 -8.82 -11.16
N LEU A 223 15.63 -8.32 -12.37
CA LEU A 223 15.17 -7.01 -12.82
C LEU A 223 13.86 -7.03 -13.61
N LYS A 224 13.35 -8.21 -13.98
CA LYS A 224 12.15 -8.30 -14.82
C LYS A 224 10.93 -7.60 -14.21
N ILE A 225 10.58 -7.94 -12.96
CA ILE A 225 9.43 -7.35 -12.26
C ILE A 225 9.64 -5.84 -12.00
N PRO A 226 10.80 -5.38 -11.48
CA PRO A 226 11.09 -3.95 -11.38
C PRO A 226 10.92 -3.19 -12.70
N VAL A 227 11.47 -3.70 -13.81
CA VAL A 227 11.37 -3.05 -15.13
C VAL A 227 9.93 -2.99 -15.61
N SER A 228 9.18 -4.09 -15.50
CA SER A 228 7.77 -4.11 -15.86
C SER A 228 6.95 -3.10 -15.04
N LEU A 229 7.20 -2.98 -13.74
CA LEU A 229 6.50 -2.03 -12.88
C LEU A 229 6.87 -0.57 -13.23
N PHE A 230 8.14 -0.29 -13.53
CA PHE A 230 8.56 1.03 -14.00
C PHE A 230 7.84 1.44 -15.28
N VAL A 231 7.69 0.50 -16.24
CA VAL A 231 6.95 0.73 -17.48
C VAL A 231 5.47 0.98 -17.23
N ILE A 232 4.83 0.20 -16.34
CA ILE A 232 3.42 0.43 -15.98
C ILE A 232 3.25 1.81 -15.37
N HIS A 233 4.16 2.24 -14.50
CA HIS A 233 4.12 3.56 -13.89
C HIS A 233 4.32 4.69 -14.92
N THR A 234 5.26 4.53 -15.86
CA THR A 234 5.45 5.46 -16.98
C THR A 234 4.20 5.57 -17.85
N TYR A 235 3.64 4.42 -18.26
CA TYR A 235 2.42 4.37 -19.06
C TYR A 235 1.23 5.03 -18.34
N ASN A 236 1.02 4.68 -17.07
CA ASN A 236 -0.08 5.23 -16.28
C ASN A 236 0.08 6.74 -16.06
N SER A 237 1.30 7.21 -15.75
CA SER A 237 1.60 8.65 -15.60
C SER A 237 1.28 9.43 -16.87
N PHE A 238 1.70 8.93 -18.03
CA PHE A 238 1.37 9.54 -19.33
C PHE A 238 -0.15 9.61 -19.55
N LEU A 239 -0.84 8.48 -19.36
CA LEU A 239 -2.28 8.36 -19.59
C LEU A 239 -3.11 9.33 -18.74
N ILE A 240 -2.85 9.40 -17.43
CA ILE A 240 -3.61 10.27 -16.52
C ILE A 240 -3.35 11.76 -16.78
N LYS A 241 -2.14 12.13 -17.22
CA LYS A 241 -1.81 13.51 -17.59
C LYS A 241 -2.49 13.95 -18.88
N VAL A 242 -2.54 13.08 -19.89
CA VAL A 242 -3.29 13.36 -21.12
C VAL A 242 -4.78 13.45 -20.84
N LEU A 243 -5.34 12.58 -20.00
CA LEU A 243 -6.74 12.68 -19.57
C LEU A 243 -7.02 14.02 -18.87
N ALA A 244 -6.11 14.45 -17.98
CA ALA A 244 -6.22 15.75 -17.32
C ALA A 244 -6.16 16.92 -18.32
N ALA A 245 -5.26 16.87 -19.30
CA ALA A 245 -5.17 17.88 -20.35
C ALA A 245 -6.46 17.96 -21.19
N GLU A 246 -7.05 16.81 -21.52
CA GLU A 246 -8.33 16.76 -22.23
C GLU A 246 -9.46 17.40 -21.40
N ILE A 247 -9.50 17.15 -20.08
CA ILE A 247 -10.48 17.75 -19.17
C ILE A 247 -10.32 19.28 -19.14
N VAL A 248 -9.10 19.78 -18.92
CA VAL A 248 -8.81 21.22 -18.82
C VAL A 248 -9.15 21.93 -20.14
N SER A 249 -8.76 21.35 -21.29
CA SER A 249 -9.09 21.91 -22.60
C SER A 249 -10.59 21.89 -22.92
N THR A 250 -11.32 20.85 -22.52
CA THR A 250 -12.78 20.72 -22.79
C THR A 250 -13.61 21.71 -21.96
N HIS A 251 -13.13 22.08 -20.78
CA HIS A 251 -13.74 23.11 -19.94
C HIS A 251 -13.39 24.55 -20.38
N GLY A 252 -12.64 24.73 -21.47
CA GLY A 252 -12.32 26.04 -22.03
C GLY A 252 -11.30 26.83 -21.19
N LEU A 253 -10.48 26.13 -20.40
CA LEU A 253 -9.49 26.76 -19.52
C LEU A 253 -8.15 27.04 -20.24
N THR A 254 -7.98 26.64 -21.50
CA THR A 254 -6.74 26.81 -22.27
C THR A 254 -7.00 27.37 -23.67
N SER A 255 -5.91 27.76 -24.36
CA SER A 255 -5.94 28.44 -25.66
C SER A 255 -6.53 27.61 -26.80
N TYR A 256 -6.61 26.28 -26.69
CA TYR A 256 -7.18 25.44 -27.73
C TYR A 256 -8.12 24.36 -27.16
N PRO A 257 -9.32 24.18 -27.76
CA PRO A 257 -10.28 23.18 -27.32
C PRO A 257 -9.85 21.77 -27.75
N TYR A 258 -10.18 20.76 -26.94
CA TYR A 258 -9.91 19.33 -27.20
C TYR A 258 -8.44 19.00 -27.47
N PHE A 259 -7.65 18.86 -26.39
CA PHE A 259 -6.19 18.65 -26.46
C PHE A 259 -5.80 17.51 -27.40
N SER A 260 -6.46 16.38 -27.30
CA SER A 260 -6.11 15.18 -28.05
C SER A 260 -6.29 15.38 -29.55
N GLN A 261 -7.37 16.05 -29.97
CA GLN A 261 -7.60 16.35 -31.39
C GLN A 261 -6.59 17.36 -31.92
N TYR A 262 -6.23 18.36 -31.11
CA TYR A 262 -5.20 19.34 -31.48
C TYR A 262 -3.83 18.65 -31.66
N ALA A 263 -3.44 17.80 -30.72
CA ALA A 263 -2.18 17.05 -30.78
C ALA A 263 -2.13 16.11 -32.00
N LEU A 264 -3.24 15.43 -32.31
CA LEU A 264 -3.35 14.55 -33.48
C LEU A 264 -3.28 15.28 -34.83
N ALA A 265 -3.57 16.58 -34.86
CA ALA A 265 -3.47 17.41 -36.07
C ALA A 265 -2.02 17.74 -36.46
N GLN A 266 -1.07 17.56 -35.53
CA GLN A 266 0.33 17.93 -35.71
C GLN A 266 1.13 16.88 -36.50
N SER A 267 2.28 17.30 -37.03
CA SER A 267 3.30 16.36 -37.53
C SER A 267 3.87 15.54 -36.36
N ASP A 268 4.54 14.42 -36.65
CA ASP A 268 5.10 13.54 -35.62
C ASP A 268 6.11 14.27 -34.71
N ASP A 269 6.94 15.15 -35.27
CA ASP A 269 7.89 15.98 -34.50
C ASP A 269 7.17 16.98 -33.60
N ASN A 270 6.20 17.72 -34.17
CA ASN A 270 5.43 18.72 -33.42
C ASN A 270 4.53 18.07 -32.37
N LEU A 271 4.05 16.83 -32.60
CA LEU A 271 3.31 16.05 -31.62
C LEU A 271 4.20 15.74 -30.41
N LEU A 272 5.41 15.24 -30.63
CA LEU A 272 6.34 14.97 -29.52
C LEU A 272 6.72 16.25 -28.77
N GLU A 273 6.95 17.36 -29.48
CA GLU A 273 7.19 18.66 -28.86
C GLU A 273 5.97 19.16 -28.05
N THR A 274 4.76 18.94 -28.57
CA THR A 274 3.52 19.25 -27.84
C THR A 274 3.41 18.40 -26.58
N ILE A 275 3.62 17.08 -26.65
CA ILE A 275 3.60 16.20 -25.48
C ILE A 275 4.66 16.64 -24.46
N LYS A 276 5.89 16.93 -24.90
CA LYS A 276 6.94 17.42 -24.03
C LYS A 276 6.54 18.70 -23.31
N ASN A 277 6.21 19.74 -24.06
CA ASN A 277 6.01 21.08 -23.51
C ASN A 277 4.69 21.17 -22.72
N ASP A 278 3.60 20.63 -23.25
CA ASP A 278 2.27 20.84 -22.69
C ASP A 278 1.92 19.82 -21.61
N ILE A 279 2.38 18.58 -21.74
CA ILE A 279 2.06 17.48 -20.82
C ILE A 279 3.18 17.24 -19.81
N GLU A 280 4.40 16.95 -20.27
CA GLU A 280 5.50 16.57 -19.35
C GLU A 280 6.12 17.76 -18.62
N ASP A 281 6.22 18.93 -19.27
CA ASP A 281 6.65 20.18 -18.63
C ASP A 281 5.48 20.96 -18.01
N GLY A 282 4.24 20.50 -18.22
CA GLY A 282 3.04 21.05 -17.60
C GLY A 282 2.63 22.45 -18.06
N ASN A 283 3.11 22.93 -19.22
CA ASN A 283 2.81 24.28 -19.69
C ASN A 283 1.32 24.48 -20.02
N LEU A 284 0.59 23.44 -20.44
CA LEU A 284 -0.85 23.53 -20.69
C LEU A 284 -1.60 23.88 -19.41
N PHE A 285 -1.27 23.23 -18.30
CA PHE A 285 -1.86 23.49 -16.99
C PHE A 285 -1.44 24.86 -16.45
N SER A 286 -0.16 25.23 -16.62
CA SER A 286 0.34 26.54 -16.19
C SER A 286 -0.33 27.70 -16.93
N ARG A 287 -0.63 27.55 -18.23
CA ARG A 287 -1.41 28.51 -19.04
C ARG A 287 -2.89 28.54 -18.64
N ALA A 288 -3.39 27.46 -18.06
CA ALA A 288 -4.71 27.39 -17.42
C ALA A 288 -4.72 27.96 -16.00
N ASN A 289 -3.61 28.58 -15.55
CA ASN A 289 -3.37 29.06 -14.19
C ASN A 289 -3.46 27.96 -13.10
N ILE A 290 -3.20 26.70 -13.45
CA ILE A 290 -3.03 25.59 -12.52
C ILE A 290 -1.51 25.37 -12.32
N LYS A 291 -0.96 25.98 -11.27
CA LYS A 291 0.49 25.94 -11.00
C LYS A 291 0.92 24.60 -10.41
N GLY A 292 2.14 24.18 -10.74
CA GLY A 292 2.77 22.99 -10.15
C GLY A 292 2.03 21.67 -10.42
N PHE A 293 1.20 21.59 -11.48
CA PHE A 293 0.37 20.40 -11.71
C PHE A 293 1.21 19.14 -11.98
N VAL A 294 2.20 19.25 -12.87
CA VAL A 294 3.14 18.18 -13.21
C VAL A 294 4.51 18.52 -12.63
N GLU A 295 5.04 17.65 -11.77
CA GLU A 295 6.34 17.88 -11.13
C GLU A 295 7.24 16.65 -11.13
N GLU A 296 6.68 15.48 -11.45
CA GLU A 296 7.39 14.23 -11.59
C GLU A 296 8.07 14.13 -12.95
N ALA A 297 9.39 14.32 -12.97
CA ALA A 297 10.18 14.20 -14.21
C ALA A 297 10.67 12.75 -14.48
N ILE A 298 10.45 11.81 -13.56
CA ILE A 298 11.03 10.46 -13.65
C ILE A 298 10.37 9.59 -14.72
N PHE A 299 9.13 9.90 -15.11
CA PHE A 299 8.33 9.11 -16.04
C PHE A 299 8.32 9.64 -17.48
N SER A 300 8.98 10.76 -17.77
CA SER A 300 9.01 11.39 -19.10
C SER A 300 10.14 10.89 -20.02
N TRP A 301 10.90 9.88 -19.58
CA TRP A 301 12.10 9.36 -20.26
C TRP A 301 11.86 8.87 -21.69
N TYR A 302 10.63 8.45 -22.02
CA TYR A 302 10.27 7.97 -23.35
C TYR A 302 10.47 9.04 -24.43
N LEU A 303 10.39 10.33 -24.09
CA LEU A 303 10.62 11.43 -25.03
C LEU A 303 12.10 11.51 -25.46
N ASP A 304 13.03 11.27 -24.53
CA ASP A 304 14.45 11.22 -24.85
C ASP A 304 14.78 9.98 -25.70
N SER A 305 14.07 8.88 -25.44
CA SER A 305 14.20 7.65 -26.23
C SER A 305 13.74 7.82 -27.68
N CYS A 306 12.85 8.78 -27.99
CA CYS A 306 12.44 9.09 -29.36
C CYS A 306 13.56 9.71 -30.24
N GLN A 307 14.77 9.91 -29.72
CA GLN A 307 15.95 10.15 -30.56
C GLN A 307 16.35 8.92 -31.39
N ASP A 308 15.97 7.72 -30.95
CA ASP A 308 16.05 6.49 -31.73
C ASP A 308 14.90 6.45 -32.78
N PRO A 309 15.21 6.47 -34.09
CA PRO A 309 14.19 6.52 -35.14
C PRO A 309 13.23 5.33 -35.15
N GLU A 310 13.70 4.14 -34.77
CA GLU A 310 12.88 2.93 -34.76
C GLU A 310 11.86 3.00 -33.62
N PHE A 311 12.34 3.31 -32.42
CA PHE A 311 11.47 3.51 -31.25
C PHE A 311 10.49 4.66 -31.47
N LYS A 312 10.95 5.78 -32.02
CA LYS A 312 10.12 6.94 -32.34
C LYS A 312 8.92 6.57 -33.22
N ALA A 313 9.16 5.86 -34.32
CA ALA A 313 8.09 5.50 -35.26
C ALA A 313 7.02 4.63 -34.59
N ILE A 314 7.43 3.66 -33.76
CA ILE A 314 6.54 2.76 -33.04
C ILE A 314 5.75 3.52 -31.97
N PHE A 315 6.46 4.28 -31.13
CA PHE A 315 5.85 4.89 -29.95
C PHE A 315 4.96 6.08 -30.32
N VAL A 316 5.29 6.85 -31.36
CA VAL A 316 4.38 7.89 -31.91
C VAL A 316 3.07 7.28 -32.38
N SER A 317 3.09 6.10 -33.00
CA SER A 317 1.86 5.38 -33.36
C SER A 317 1.03 5.04 -32.13
N CYS A 318 1.67 4.57 -31.04
CA CYS A 318 1.00 4.27 -29.78
C CYS A 318 0.39 5.51 -29.13
N ILE A 319 1.11 6.64 -29.11
CA ILE A 319 0.61 7.93 -28.63
C ILE A 319 -0.64 8.35 -29.41
N LYS A 320 -0.62 8.22 -30.74
CA LYS A 320 -1.77 8.56 -31.60
C LYS A 320 -2.99 7.69 -31.34
N GLU A 321 -2.81 6.40 -31.07
CA GLU A 321 -3.89 5.49 -30.70
C GLU A 321 -4.53 5.89 -29.35
N ILE A 322 -3.70 6.18 -28.34
CA ILE A 322 -4.16 6.65 -27.02
C ILE A 322 -4.96 7.95 -27.16
N LEU A 323 -4.41 8.96 -27.83
CA LEU A 323 -5.07 10.25 -28.04
C LEU A 323 -6.36 10.11 -28.85
N THR A 324 -6.37 9.23 -29.87
CA THR A 324 -7.58 8.97 -30.67
C THR A 324 -8.71 8.46 -29.78
N LYS A 325 -8.40 7.56 -28.85
CA LYS A 325 -9.41 7.01 -27.95
C LYS A 325 -9.86 8.03 -26.90
N ILE A 326 -8.94 8.78 -26.30
CA ILE A 326 -9.26 9.85 -25.33
C ILE A 326 -10.12 10.96 -25.97
N ALA A 327 -9.87 11.33 -27.23
CA ALA A 327 -10.64 12.35 -27.96
C ALA A 327 -12.16 12.04 -28.07
N LEU A 328 -12.56 10.79 -27.84
CA LEU A 328 -13.93 10.31 -27.89
C LEU A 328 -14.56 10.13 -26.49
N TYR A 329 -13.87 10.51 -25.42
CA TYR A 329 -14.45 10.52 -24.07
C TYR A 329 -15.31 11.77 -23.81
N ARG A 330 -16.27 11.64 -22.90
CA ARG A 330 -17.08 12.71 -22.30
C ARG A 330 -16.33 13.32 -21.13
N THR A 331 -15.32 14.13 -21.42
CA THR A 331 -14.57 14.90 -20.42
C THR A 331 -15.27 16.21 -20.05
N ASP A 332 -16.36 16.57 -20.74
CA ASP A 332 -17.27 17.67 -20.45
C ASP A 332 -18.25 17.36 -19.31
N ASN A 333 -18.50 16.08 -19.01
CA ASN A 333 -19.34 15.63 -17.91
C ASN A 333 -18.56 14.64 -17.03
N LEU A 334 -18.29 15.04 -15.79
CA LEU A 334 -17.46 14.29 -14.84
C LEU A 334 -18.24 13.82 -13.60
N ASP A 335 -19.57 13.82 -13.60
CA ASP A 335 -20.38 13.53 -12.40
C ASP A 335 -20.01 12.19 -11.74
N ILE A 336 -19.86 11.14 -12.55
CA ILE A 336 -19.44 9.82 -12.07
C ILE A 336 -18.01 9.87 -11.52
N ALA A 337 -17.08 10.51 -12.24
CA ALA A 337 -15.68 10.61 -11.87
C ALA A 337 -15.43 11.49 -10.62
N ARG A 338 -16.36 12.39 -10.28
CA ARG A 338 -16.32 13.18 -9.04
C ARG A 338 -16.84 12.41 -7.83
N SER A 339 -17.79 11.51 -8.05
CA SER A 339 -18.41 10.74 -6.97
C SER A 339 -17.52 9.59 -6.46
N LYS A 340 -16.55 9.15 -7.27
CA LYS A 340 -15.70 7.98 -6.98
C LYS A 340 -14.30 8.17 -7.55
N ASP A 341 -13.32 7.54 -6.91
CA ASP A 341 -11.95 7.49 -7.40
C ASP A 341 -11.83 6.52 -8.60
N VAL A 342 -12.05 7.06 -9.81
CA VAL A 342 -12.05 6.26 -11.04
C VAL A 342 -10.66 5.75 -11.42
N LEU A 343 -9.60 6.49 -11.06
CA LEU A 343 -8.22 6.20 -11.41
C LEU A 343 -7.61 5.09 -10.54
N LYS A 344 -8.06 4.96 -9.28
CA LYS A 344 -7.72 3.85 -8.39
C LYS A 344 -7.96 2.48 -9.02
N GLN A 345 -9.14 2.27 -9.61
CA GLN A 345 -9.48 0.99 -10.22
C GLN A 345 -8.66 0.72 -11.49
N LEU A 346 -8.37 1.75 -12.29
CA LEU A 346 -7.49 1.63 -13.45
C LEU A 346 -6.10 1.16 -13.02
N TYR A 347 -5.50 1.79 -12.01
CA TYR A 347 -4.20 1.37 -11.47
C TYR A 347 -4.23 -0.06 -10.93
N GLN A 348 -5.27 -0.44 -10.17
CA GLN A 348 -5.41 -1.79 -9.63
C GLN A 348 -5.54 -2.89 -10.69
N HIS A 349 -5.98 -2.55 -11.91
CA HIS A 349 -6.03 -3.44 -13.07
C HIS A 349 -4.72 -3.43 -13.88
N LEU A 350 -4.01 -2.31 -13.93
CA LEU A 350 -2.67 -2.23 -14.52
C LEU A 350 -1.62 -2.97 -13.69
N VAL A 351 -1.75 -2.95 -12.36
CA VAL A 351 -0.82 -3.61 -11.43
C VAL A 351 -1.51 -4.80 -10.75
N PRO A 352 -1.13 -6.06 -11.08
CA PRO A 352 -1.75 -7.25 -10.52
C PRO A 352 -1.71 -7.29 -8.98
N GLU A 353 -2.73 -7.91 -8.36
CA GLU A 353 -2.89 -7.98 -6.90
C GLU A 353 -1.65 -8.55 -6.19
N ALA A 354 -0.99 -9.57 -6.76
CA ALA A 354 0.22 -10.16 -6.19
C ALA A 354 1.36 -9.14 -6.09
N LEU A 355 1.49 -8.27 -7.10
CA LEU A 355 2.51 -7.22 -7.14
C LEU A 355 2.16 -6.09 -6.16
N ARG A 356 0.92 -5.60 -6.15
CA ARG A 356 0.46 -4.58 -5.17
C ARG A 356 0.64 -5.02 -3.72
N LYS A 357 0.33 -6.29 -3.41
CA LYS A 357 0.58 -6.89 -2.08
C LYS A 357 2.04 -6.87 -1.71
N SER A 358 2.94 -7.16 -2.65
CA SER A 358 4.37 -7.09 -2.37
C SER A 358 4.79 -5.66 -2.07
N LEU A 359 4.27 -4.67 -2.80
CA LEU A 359 4.51 -3.24 -2.63
C LEU A 359 3.91 -2.65 -1.33
N GLY A 360 3.03 -3.40 -0.65
CA GLY A 360 2.31 -2.89 0.53
C GLY A 360 1.18 -1.91 0.19
N GLU A 361 0.77 -1.84 -1.08
CA GLU A 361 -0.24 -0.90 -1.58
C GLU A 361 -1.65 -1.50 -1.45
N PHE A 362 -2.37 -1.08 -0.40
CA PHE A 362 -3.76 -1.44 -0.17
C PHE A 362 -4.64 -0.21 -0.27
N TYR A 363 -5.29 -0.08 -1.41
CA TYR A 363 -6.25 0.97 -1.67
C TYR A 363 -7.50 0.82 -0.79
N THR A 364 -7.90 1.91 -0.14
CA THR A 364 -9.04 1.95 0.77
C THR A 364 -10.37 1.93 -0.02
N PRO A 365 -11.32 1.03 0.32
CA PRO A 365 -12.67 1.06 -0.23
C PRO A 365 -13.40 2.37 0.13
N ASP A 366 -14.24 2.88 -0.77
CA ASP A 366 -14.92 4.18 -0.60
C ASP A 366 -15.80 4.20 0.66
N TRP A 367 -16.53 3.12 0.94
CA TRP A 367 -17.34 3.00 2.16
C TRP A 367 -16.52 3.07 3.46
N LEU A 368 -15.25 2.65 3.43
CA LEU A 368 -14.36 2.68 4.59
C LEU A 368 -13.78 4.09 4.77
N VAL A 369 -13.51 4.79 3.67
CA VAL A 369 -13.18 6.22 3.67
C VAL A 369 -14.31 7.01 4.32
N ASP A 370 -15.56 6.82 3.87
CA ASP A 370 -16.72 7.52 4.42
C ASP A 370 -16.83 7.35 5.94
N ILE A 371 -16.74 6.11 6.42
CA ILE A 371 -16.86 5.76 7.84
C ILE A 371 -15.71 6.34 8.67
N ALA A 372 -14.49 6.37 8.13
CA ALA A 372 -13.35 6.97 8.80
C ALA A 372 -13.52 8.49 8.88
N VAL A 373 -13.92 9.16 7.80
CA VAL A 373 -14.17 10.62 7.80
C VAL A 373 -15.34 10.98 8.73
N ASP A 374 -16.32 10.09 8.94
CA ASP A 374 -17.39 10.29 9.93
C ASP A 374 -16.91 10.33 11.38
N GLN A 375 -15.74 9.78 11.68
CA GLN A 375 -15.19 9.86 13.04
C GLN A 375 -14.65 11.26 13.36
N ILE A 376 -14.54 12.15 12.36
CA ILE A 376 -14.14 13.54 12.56
C ILE A 376 -15.32 14.32 13.15
N GLU A 377 -15.22 14.71 14.42
CA GLU A 377 -16.24 15.50 15.12
C GLU A 377 -16.12 17.00 14.76
N ILE A 378 -16.57 17.35 13.55
CA ILE A 378 -16.49 18.72 13.04
C ILE A 378 -17.87 19.40 12.97
N LYS A 379 -17.98 20.58 13.59
CA LYS A 379 -19.21 21.38 13.57
C LYS A 379 -19.37 22.17 12.27
N ASN A 380 -18.27 22.65 11.70
CA ASN A 380 -18.26 23.40 10.45
C ASN A 380 -17.09 22.99 9.58
N TRP A 381 -17.38 22.44 8.40
CA TRP A 381 -16.36 22.04 7.43
C TRP A 381 -15.63 23.23 6.80
N ILE A 382 -16.24 24.41 6.78
CA ILE A 382 -15.64 25.61 6.19
C ILE A 382 -14.50 26.12 7.09
N GLY A 383 -13.35 26.40 6.49
CA GLY A 383 -12.14 26.86 7.16
C GLY A 383 -11.31 25.77 7.83
N ALA A 384 -11.87 24.58 8.05
CA ALA A 384 -11.16 23.48 8.70
C ALA A 384 -10.08 22.89 7.80
N ARG A 385 -8.86 22.78 8.33
CA ARG A 385 -7.68 22.25 7.64
C ARG A 385 -7.54 20.76 7.88
N VAL A 386 -7.52 19.99 6.80
CA VAL A 386 -7.45 18.53 6.81
C VAL A 386 -6.25 18.05 5.99
N LEU A 387 -5.51 17.08 6.51
CA LEU A 387 -4.39 16.44 5.83
C LEU A 387 -4.59 14.92 5.73
N ASP A 388 -4.38 14.35 4.54
CA ASP A 388 -4.04 12.94 4.38
C ASP A 388 -2.53 12.79 4.09
N PRO A 389 -1.72 12.27 5.04
CA PRO A 389 -0.27 12.26 4.93
C PRO A 389 0.28 11.08 4.11
N THR A 390 -0.59 10.20 3.61
CA THR A 390 -0.25 9.07 2.73
C THR A 390 -1.40 8.85 1.74
N CYS A 391 -1.70 9.87 0.96
CA CYS A 391 -2.99 10.03 0.29
C CYS A 391 -3.25 9.04 -0.85
N GLY A 392 -2.22 8.36 -1.35
CA GLY A 392 -2.35 7.48 -2.50
C GLY A 392 -2.95 8.23 -3.69
N SER A 393 -3.99 7.65 -4.30
CA SER A 393 -4.78 8.27 -5.37
C SER A 393 -5.73 9.38 -4.89
N GLY A 394 -5.77 9.70 -3.59
CA GLY A 394 -6.55 10.82 -3.04
C GLY A 394 -7.98 10.49 -2.62
N SER A 395 -8.33 9.21 -2.36
CA SER A 395 -9.71 8.84 -2.00
C SER A 395 -10.24 9.59 -0.76
N PHE A 396 -9.43 9.81 0.28
CA PHE A 396 -9.84 10.64 1.43
C PHE A 396 -9.98 12.12 1.06
N LEU A 397 -9.09 12.64 0.21
CA LEU A 397 -9.15 14.03 -0.26
C LEU A 397 -10.47 14.31 -1.01
N LEU A 398 -10.86 13.38 -1.89
CA LEU A 398 -12.12 13.47 -2.63
C LEU A 398 -13.33 13.53 -1.71
N GLU A 399 -13.38 12.68 -0.68
CA GLU A 399 -14.48 12.67 0.29
C GLU A 399 -14.51 13.97 1.13
N ILE A 400 -13.35 14.49 1.52
CA ILE A 400 -13.25 15.78 2.24
C ILE A 400 -13.74 16.93 1.34
N ILE A 401 -13.31 16.97 0.07
CA ILE A 401 -13.74 17.97 -0.91
C ILE A 401 -15.26 17.92 -1.09
N ARG A 402 -15.83 16.71 -1.20
CA ARG A 402 -17.28 16.51 -1.32
C ARG A 402 -18.03 17.10 -0.12
N ARG A 403 -17.62 16.77 1.12
CA ARG A 403 -18.24 17.30 2.35
C ARG A 403 -18.12 18.81 2.47
N LYS A 404 -16.95 19.38 2.14
CA LYS A 404 -16.75 20.84 2.12
C LYS A 404 -17.65 21.53 1.09
N ASN A 405 -17.74 21.00 -0.12
CA ASN A 405 -18.58 21.54 -1.18
C ASN A 405 -20.07 21.50 -0.79
N GLU A 406 -20.55 20.37 -0.27
CA GLU A 406 -21.93 20.23 0.24
C GLU A 406 -22.24 21.20 1.38
N ALA A 407 -21.34 21.30 2.37
CA ALA A 407 -21.48 22.23 3.48
C ALA A 407 -21.49 23.69 3.00
N ALA A 408 -20.60 24.06 2.08
CA ALA A 408 -20.48 25.43 1.58
C ALA A 408 -21.71 25.86 0.77
N LYS A 409 -22.19 24.98 -0.13
CA LYS A 409 -23.43 25.20 -0.89
C LYS A 409 -24.64 25.34 0.04
N SER A 410 -24.72 24.53 1.10
CA SER A 410 -25.80 24.64 2.09
C SER A 410 -25.78 25.97 2.88
N GLN A 411 -24.61 26.58 3.03
CA GLN A 411 -24.40 27.88 3.66
C GLN A 411 -24.50 29.05 2.64
N GLY A 412 -24.71 28.77 1.35
CA GLY A 412 -24.85 29.78 0.30
C GLY A 412 -23.55 30.48 -0.10
N LEU A 413 -22.39 29.85 0.12
CA LEU A 413 -21.09 30.40 -0.32
C LEU A 413 -21.02 30.44 -1.85
N SER A 414 -20.35 31.46 -2.37
CA SER A 414 -20.02 31.59 -3.79
C SER A 414 -18.99 30.56 -4.23
N ASP A 415 -18.96 30.21 -5.52
CA ASP A 415 -17.96 29.28 -6.08
C ASP A 415 -16.52 29.73 -5.77
N THR A 416 -16.27 31.04 -5.70
CA THR A 416 -14.96 31.61 -5.35
C THR A 416 -14.55 31.26 -3.93
N GLU A 417 -15.46 31.44 -2.97
CA GLU A 417 -15.22 31.09 -1.57
C GLU A 417 -15.02 29.58 -1.39
N ILE A 418 -15.79 28.77 -2.13
CA ILE A 418 -15.67 27.30 -2.12
C ILE A 418 -14.29 26.87 -2.62
N LEU A 419 -13.87 27.38 -3.78
CA LEU A 419 -12.58 27.03 -4.38
C LEU A 419 -11.42 27.44 -3.49
N GLN A 420 -11.48 28.64 -2.91
CA GLN A 420 -10.46 29.14 -1.97
C GLN A 420 -10.42 28.31 -0.68
N ASP A 421 -11.56 27.91 -0.12
CA ASP A 421 -11.60 27.04 1.06
C ASP A 421 -10.96 25.68 0.77
N ILE A 422 -11.32 25.05 -0.35
CA ILE A 422 -10.80 23.72 -0.72
C ILE A 422 -9.28 23.77 -0.95
N THR A 423 -8.81 24.67 -1.81
CA THR A 423 -7.39 24.77 -2.19
C THR A 423 -6.48 25.20 -1.04
N LYS A 424 -7.00 25.96 -0.07
CA LYS A 424 -6.25 26.35 1.12
C LYS A 424 -6.21 25.27 2.20
N ASN A 425 -7.28 24.48 2.33
CA ASN A 425 -7.52 23.70 3.55
C ASN A 425 -7.52 22.17 3.37
N VAL A 426 -7.55 21.62 2.15
CA VAL A 426 -7.51 20.16 1.91
C VAL A 426 -6.15 19.76 1.37
N TRP A 427 -5.32 19.08 2.14
CA TRP A 427 -3.94 18.75 1.76
C TRP A 427 -3.71 17.24 1.69
N GLY A 428 -2.85 16.82 0.77
CA GLY A 428 -2.43 15.43 0.63
C GLY A 428 -0.92 15.28 0.47
N PHE A 429 -0.31 14.33 1.16
CA PHE A 429 1.09 13.95 0.95
C PHE A 429 1.18 12.50 0.53
N ASP A 430 2.08 12.19 -0.39
CA ASP A 430 2.47 10.81 -0.64
C ASP A 430 3.94 10.72 -1.03
N LEU A 431 4.57 9.58 -0.74
CA LEU A 431 5.95 9.33 -1.11
C LEU A 431 6.06 8.92 -2.57
N ASN A 432 5.02 8.33 -3.17
CA ASN A 432 5.04 7.85 -4.56
C ASN A 432 4.61 8.97 -5.54
N PRO A 433 5.47 9.40 -6.48
CA PRO A 433 5.16 10.47 -7.43
C PRO A 433 3.97 10.14 -8.35
N LEU A 434 3.77 8.86 -8.68
CA LEU A 434 2.59 8.44 -9.46
C LEU A 434 1.30 8.61 -8.66
N ALA A 435 1.34 8.31 -7.35
CA ALA A 435 0.20 8.48 -6.47
C ALA A 435 -0.16 9.97 -6.33
N VAL A 436 0.85 10.82 -6.09
CA VAL A 436 0.71 12.29 -6.06
C VAL A 436 0.06 12.80 -7.35
N GLN A 437 0.58 12.41 -8.51
CA GLN A 437 0.01 12.85 -9.79
C GLN A 437 -1.43 12.36 -9.97
N THR A 438 -1.72 11.12 -9.58
CA THR A 438 -3.09 10.56 -9.61
C THR A 438 -4.04 11.35 -8.71
N ALA A 439 -3.61 11.68 -7.49
CA ALA A 439 -4.35 12.50 -6.55
C ALA A 439 -4.59 13.92 -7.07
N ARG A 440 -3.62 14.54 -7.75
CA ARG A 440 -3.80 15.85 -8.41
C ARG A 440 -4.84 15.81 -9.53
N VAL A 441 -4.84 14.77 -10.36
CA VAL A 441 -5.87 14.59 -11.41
C VAL A 441 -7.25 14.40 -10.78
N ASN A 442 -7.35 13.57 -9.74
CA ASN A 442 -8.61 13.37 -9.00
C ASN A 442 -9.10 14.67 -8.34
N PHE A 443 -8.19 15.43 -7.71
CA PHE A 443 -8.51 16.73 -7.13
C PHE A 443 -9.03 17.70 -8.20
N LEU A 444 -8.36 17.79 -9.35
CA LEU A 444 -8.78 18.60 -10.49
C LEU A 444 -10.17 18.20 -10.99
N ILE A 445 -10.45 16.90 -11.12
CA ILE A 445 -11.79 16.39 -11.47
C ILE A 445 -12.83 16.89 -10.47
N ALA A 446 -12.54 16.81 -9.17
CA ALA A 446 -13.44 17.22 -8.09
C ALA A 446 -13.78 18.73 -8.12
N ILE A 447 -12.84 19.59 -8.55
CA ILE A 447 -13.02 21.05 -8.58
C ILE A 447 -13.29 21.63 -9.98
N SER A 448 -13.33 20.81 -11.03
CA SER A 448 -13.42 21.25 -12.43
C SER A 448 -14.62 22.16 -12.73
N ASP A 449 -15.78 21.95 -12.10
CA ASP A 449 -16.94 22.85 -12.24
C ASP A 449 -16.67 24.24 -11.67
N LEU A 450 -16.00 24.31 -10.52
CA LEU A 450 -15.64 25.58 -9.89
C LEU A 450 -14.67 26.36 -10.78
N LEU A 451 -13.71 25.67 -11.40
CA LEU A 451 -12.78 26.29 -12.34
C LEU A 451 -13.48 26.80 -13.60
N LYS A 452 -14.45 26.04 -14.13
CA LYS A 452 -15.27 26.46 -15.27
C LYS A 452 -16.12 27.69 -14.94
N ALA A 453 -16.67 27.77 -13.72
CA ALA A 453 -17.42 28.92 -13.25
C ALA A 453 -16.54 30.16 -13.00
N LEU A 454 -15.23 29.96 -12.77
CA LEU A 454 -14.27 31.01 -12.39
C LEU A 454 -13.07 31.06 -13.34
N PRO A 455 -13.28 31.36 -14.64
CA PRO A 455 -12.21 31.36 -15.63
C PRO A 455 -11.10 32.36 -15.27
N GLY A 456 -9.85 31.95 -15.48
CA GLY A 456 -8.67 32.78 -15.20
C GLY A 456 -8.18 32.76 -13.74
N THR A 457 -8.89 32.08 -12.83
CA THR A 457 -8.45 31.94 -11.44
C THR A 457 -7.15 31.15 -11.36
N GLU A 458 -6.16 31.72 -10.66
CA GLU A 458 -4.91 31.01 -10.37
C GLU A 458 -5.06 30.14 -9.14
N ILE A 459 -4.72 28.86 -9.30
CA ILE A 459 -4.79 27.86 -8.24
C ILE A 459 -3.53 27.00 -8.22
N GLU A 460 -3.30 26.43 -7.04
CA GLU A 460 -2.33 25.36 -6.84
C GLU A 460 -3.04 24.21 -6.12
N LEU A 461 -2.74 22.98 -6.52
CA LEU A 461 -3.31 21.79 -5.90
C LEU A 461 -2.39 21.34 -4.75
N PRO A 462 -2.84 21.39 -3.49
CA PRO A 462 -2.03 21.11 -2.29
C PRO A 462 -1.80 19.59 -2.07
N VAL A 463 -1.33 18.91 -3.11
CA VAL A 463 -0.93 17.49 -3.06
C VAL A 463 0.56 17.42 -3.34
N LEU A 464 1.36 16.99 -2.36
CA LEU A 464 2.83 17.10 -2.39
C LEU A 464 3.52 15.73 -2.38
N LEU A 465 4.66 15.67 -3.06
CA LEU A 465 5.61 14.56 -2.95
C LEU A 465 6.42 14.72 -1.65
N ALA A 466 6.09 13.94 -0.62
CA ALA A 466 6.68 14.09 0.71
C ALA A 466 6.71 12.78 1.49
N ASP A 467 7.66 12.69 2.44
CA ASP A 467 7.78 11.56 3.35
C ASP A 467 7.19 11.91 4.72
N ALA A 468 6.18 11.15 5.16
CA ALA A 468 5.51 11.35 6.43
C ALA A 468 6.41 11.10 7.67
N ILE A 469 7.48 10.31 7.52
CA ILE A 469 8.44 9.98 8.58
C ILE A 469 9.64 10.92 8.52
N TYR A 470 10.29 11.01 7.36
CA TYR A 470 11.53 11.77 7.18
C TYR A 470 11.28 13.06 6.38
N SER A 471 10.84 14.11 7.07
CA SER A 471 10.64 15.44 6.47
C SER A 471 11.84 16.35 6.75
N PRO A 472 12.16 17.31 5.86
CA PRO A 472 13.16 18.33 6.14
C PRO A 472 12.84 19.08 7.44
N ALA A 473 13.79 19.11 8.37
CA ALA A 473 13.67 19.79 9.64
C ALA A 473 15.04 20.27 10.13
N ARG A 474 15.05 21.34 10.91
CA ARG A 474 16.27 21.81 11.58
C ARG A 474 16.70 20.79 12.63
N ASN A 475 18.00 20.46 12.67
CA ASN A 475 18.56 19.65 13.74
C ASN A 475 18.91 20.55 14.94
N PRO A 476 18.22 20.44 16.10
CA PRO A 476 18.48 21.31 17.26
C PRO A 476 19.87 21.09 17.88
N SER A 477 20.50 19.95 17.60
CA SER A 477 21.81 19.59 18.14
C SER A 477 22.99 20.15 17.34
N GLU A 478 22.75 20.67 16.13
CA GLU A 478 23.78 21.29 15.30
C GLU A 478 23.88 22.80 15.54
N LYS A 479 25.11 23.32 15.55
CA LYS A 479 25.37 24.77 15.73
C LYS A 479 25.05 25.59 14.49
N GLU A 480 25.02 24.96 13.32
CA GLU A 480 24.75 25.61 12.03
C GLU A 480 23.24 25.82 11.85
N ASP A 481 22.82 27.00 11.38
CA ASP A 481 21.41 27.32 11.15
C ASP A 481 20.96 26.91 9.73
N VAL A 482 21.04 25.61 9.46
CA VAL A 482 20.73 25.01 8.15
C VAL A 482 19.82 23.80 8.30
N VAL A 483 19.11 23.47 7.22
CA VAL A 483 18.36 22.24 7.04
C VAL A 483 19.13 21.34 6.08
N LYS A 484 19.56 20.18 6.57
CA LYS A 484 20.23 19.13 5.79
C LYS A 484 19.22 18.05 5.45
N TYR A 485 19.12 17.71 4.17
CA TYR A 485 18.21 16.68 3.69
C TYR A 485 18.87 15.79 2.65
N ARG A 486 18.81 14.47 2.84
CA ARG A 486 19.53 13.50 2.00
C ARG A 486 18.56 12.75 1.09
N ILE A 487 18.74 12.92 -0.22
CA ILE A 487 17.95 12.30 -1.28
C ILE A 487 18.84 11.42 -2.14
N GLY A 488 18.28 10.33 -2.64
CA GLY A 488 18.87 9.54 -3.72
C GLY A 488 19.45 8.19 -3.30
N SER A 489 20.07 7.52 -4.26
CA SER A 489 20.50 6.11 -4.22
C SER A 489 21.96 5.93 -3.79
N GLN A 490 22.45 4.68 -3.75
CA GLN A 490 23.90 4.41 -3.56
C GLN A 490 24.77 5.03 -4.66
N VAL A 491 24.16 5.40 -5.79
CA VAL A 491 24.80 5.90 -6.99
C VAL A 491 24.68 7.43 -7.07
N ALA A 492 23.53 8.00 -6.68
CA ALA A 492 23.29 9.44 -6.58
C ALA A 492 22.97 9.81 -5.12
N ASP A 493 23.99 9.95 -4.29
CA ASP A 493 23.82 10.32 -2.89
C ASP A 493 23.86 11.85 -2.72
N LEU A 494 22.71 12.50 -2.89
CA LEU A 494 22.58 13.95 -2.90
C LEU A 494 22.11 14.45 -1.53
N GLU A 495 23.05 14.93 -0.72
CA GLU A 495 22.71 15.74 0.44
C GLU A 495 22.58 17.21 0.03
N ILE A 496 21.43 17.77 0.38
CA ILE A 496 21.00 19.14 0.13
C ILE A 496 21.17 19.92 1.43
N VAL A 497 21.77 21.10 1.35
CA VAL A 497 21.98 21.99 2.49
C VAL A 497 21.39 23.35 2.17
N ILE A 498 20.30 23.70 2.86
CA ILE A 498 19.57 24.95 2.67
C ILE A 498 19.62 25.77 3.97
N PRO A 499 19.88 27.08 3.91
CA PRO A 499 19.74 27.96 5.07
C PRO A 499 18.36 27.82 5.73
N ASN A 500 18.29 27.79 7.06
CA ASN A 500 17.04 27.56 7.78
C ASN A 500 15.94 28.57 7.40
N GLU A 501 16.27 29.86 7.33
CA GLU A 501 15.31 30.90 6.94
C GLU A 501 14.75 30.67 5.53
N LEU A 502 15.59 30.27 4.57
CA LEU A 502 15.17 29.96 3.21
C LEU A 502 14.36 28.66 3.13
N ALA A 503 14.73 27.63 3.90
CA ALA A 503 14.09 26.32 3.88
C ALA A 503 12.60 26.34 4.26
N PHE A 504 12.16 27.36 5.02
CA PHE A 504 10.79 27.52 5.47
C PHE A 504 10.04 28.70 4.80
N ASP A 505 10.67 29.42 3.86
CA ASP A 505 10.00 30.41 3.02
C ASP A 505 9.74 29.81 1.63
N ARG A 506 8.53 29.28 1.43
CA ARG A 506 8.15 28.55 0.23
C ARG A 506 8.35 29.36 -1.06
N ILE A 507 7.81 30.59 -1.09
CA ILE A 507 7.80 31.42 -2.29
C ILE A 507 9.24 31.76 -2.68
N ARG A 508 10.07 32.09 -1.69
CA ARG A 508 11.45 32.46 -1.88
C ARG A 508 12.34 31.26 -2.25
N LEU A 509 12.13 30.12 -1.61
CA LEU A 509 12.81 28.87 -1.93
C LEU A 509 12.56 28.47 -3.38
N ASP A 510 11.32 28.59 -3.85
CA ASP A 510 10.94 28.28 -5.24
C ASP A 510 11.66 29.19 -6.23
N GLN A 511 11.70 30.50 -5.95
CA GLN A 511 12.44 31.45 -6.78
C GLN A 511 13.93 31.08 -6.83
N VAL A 512 14.55 30.81 -5.68
CA VAL A 512 15.98 30.42 -5.61
C VAL A 512 16.23 29.15 -6.40
N PHE A 513 15.42 28.10 -6.22
CA PHE A 513 15.55 26.83 -6.94
C PHE A 513 15.32 26.98 -8.44
N SER A 514 14.38 27.82 -8.89
CA SER A 514 14.20 28.11 -10.32
C SER A 514 15.43 28.79 -10.95
N PHE A 515 16.08 29.73 -10.26
CA PHE A 515 17.33 30.33 -10.75
C PHE A 515 18.48 29.33 -10.79
N MET A 516 18.59 28.47 -9.78
CA MET A 516 19.58 27.39 -9.75
C MET A 516 19.34 26.39 -10.89
N GLU A 517 18.11 25.93 -11.08
CA GLU A 517 17.73 25.00 -12.15
C GLU A 517 18.08 25.56 -13.53
N SER A 518 17.69 26.81 -13.83
CA SER A 518 17.98 27.44 -15.12
C SER A 518 19.48 27.60 -15.39
N ASN A 519 20.29 27.81 -14.36
CA ASN A 519 21.75 27.91 -14.50
C ASN A 519 22.41 26.54 -14.64
N VAL A 520 21.89 25.50 -13.96
CA VAL A 520 22.33 24.12 -14.19
C VAL A 520 22.07 23.70 -15.64
N GLU A 521 20.89 24.00 -16.19
CA GLU A 521 20.56 23.68 -17.60
C GLU A 521 21.47 24.35 -18.62
N LYS A 522 22.04 25.52 -18.28
CA LYS A 522 22.99 26.26 -19.10
C LYS A 522 24.44 25.84 -18.88
N ASP A 523 24.68 24.88 -17.97
CA ASP A 523 26.01 24.46 -17.50
C ASP A 523 26.85 25.61 -16.90
N ASN A 524 26.19 26.59 -16.28
CA ASN A 524 26.84 27.74 -15.66
C ASN A 524 27.47 27.37 -14.30
N GLY A 525 28.46 28.14 -13.86
CA GLY A 525 29.00 28.05 -12.51
C GLY A 525 28.07 28.67 -11.47
N PHE A 526 28.42 28.52 -10.19
CA PHE A 526 27.64 29.14 -9.11
C PHE A 526 27.78 30.67 -9.08
N VAL A 527 28.83 31.23 -9.68
CA VAL A 527 29.05 32.70 -9.71
C VAL A 527 27.93 33.42 -10.47
N GLU A 528 27.44 32.80 -11.54
CA GLU A 528 26.31 33.30 -12.33
C GLU A 528 25.01 33.26 -11.49
N VAL A 529 24.82 32.18 -10.73
CA VAL A 529 23.68 32.04 -9.80
C VAL A 529 23.69 33.13 -8.73
N GLU A 530 24.84 33.40 -8.10
CA GLU A 530 25.00 34.47 -7.11
C GLU A 530 24.52 35.82 -7.68
N ARG A 531 24.94 36.12 -8.91
CA ARG A 531 24.55 37.34 -9.60
C ARG A 531 23.04 37.41 -9.84
N ASP A 532 22.46 36.33 -10.34
CA ASP A 532 21.04 36.26 -10.67
C ASP A 532 20.16 36.32 -9.40
N LEU A 533 20.57 35.68 -8.31
CA LEU A 533 19.86 35.71 -7.02
C LEU A 533 19.82 37.11 -6.39
N VAL A 534 20.91 37.88 -6.49
CA VAL A 534 20.97 39.25 -5.97
C VAL A 534 20.22 40.22 -6.88
N LEU A 535 20.39 40.11 -8.20
CA LEU A 535 19.71 40.98 -9.17
C LEU A 535 18.18 40.80 -9.14
N SER A 536 17.72 39.55 -8.96
CA SER A 536 16.29 39.24 -8.80
C SER A 536 15.72 39.61 -7.44
N LYS A 537 16.58 39.99 -6.48
CA LYS A 537 16.25 40.21 -5.06
C LYS A 537 15.70 38.97 -4.35
N ALA A 538 15.92 37.79 -4.89
CA ALA A 538 15.61 36.53 -4.20
C ALA A 538 16.50 36.36 -2.95
N VAL A 539 17.74 36.88 -2.98
CA VAL A 539 18.67 36.89 -1.83
C VAL A 539 19.33 38.26 -1.71
N SER A 540 19.36 38.84 -0.51
CA SER A 540 20.09 40.09 -0.24
C SER A 540 21.61 39.87 -0.24
N PRO A 541 22.43 40.91 -0.47
CA PRO A 541 23.88 40.79 -0.37
C PRO A 541 24.37 40.29 0.99
N GLU A 542 23.72 40.69 2.08
CA GLU A 542 24.04 40.29 3.45
C GLU A 542 23.75 38.80 3.68
N GLU A 543 22.58 38.32 3.24
CA GLU A 543 22.23 36.91 3.31
C GLU A 543 23.13 36.07 2.41
N LEU A 544 23.45 36.54 1.20
CA LEU A 544 24.34 35.82 0.30
C LEU A 544 25.73 35.62 0.93
N ALA A 545 26.25 36.62 1.66
CA ALA A 545 27.52 36.48 2.36
C ALA A 545 27.51 35.34 3.41
N LEU A 546 26.34 35.06 4.01
CA LEU A 546 26.15 33.97 4.98
C LEU A 546 25.80 32.64 4.31
N TRP A 547 25.01 32.66 3.24
CA TRP A 547 24.41 31.48 2.62
C TRP A 547 25.23 30.91 1.48
N LYS A 548 26.16 31.69 0.92
CA LYS A 548 26.96 31.32 -0.26
C LYS A 548 27.57 29.92 -0.16
N GLY A 549 28.17 29.57 0.98
CA GLY A 549 28.77 28.24 1.16
C GLY A 549 27.77 27.10 0.97
N TYR A 550 26.63 27.19 1.65
CA TYR A 550 25.58 26.17 1.64
C TYR A 550 24.86 26.07 0.29
N LEU A 551 24.53 27.22 -0.31
CA LEU A 551 23.90 27.29 -1.63
C LEU A 551 24.84 26.79 -2.74
N ALA A 552 26.13 27.15 -2.68
CA ALA A 552 27.13 26.67 -3.62
C ALA A 552 27.34 25.16 -3.52
N GLU A 553 27.36 24.62 -2.30
CA GLU A 553 27.49 23.17 -2.08
C GLU A 553 26.32 22.41 -2.72
N THR A 554 25.09 22.82 -2.43
CA THR A 554 23.89 22.24 -3.04
C THR A 554 23.93 22.34 -4.57
N TYR A 555 24.19 23.54 -5.11
CA TYR A 555 24.24 23.78 -6.56
C TYR A 555 25.31 22.93 -7.25
N ASN A 556 26.53 22.92 -6.73
CA ASN A 556 27.65 22.21 -7.34
C ASN A 556 27.45 20.69 -7.34
N ARG A 557 26.80 20.13 -6.30
CA ARG A 557 26.43 18.72 -6.27
C ARG A 557 25.42 18.40 -7.39
N VAL A 558 24.38 19.22 -7.56
CA VAL A 558 23.39 19.04 -8.64
C VAL A 558 24.04 19.24 -10.02
N LEU A 559 24.88 20.26 -10.19
CA LEU A 559 25.61 20.51 -11.45
C LEU A 559 26.56 19.35 -11.81
N ALA A 560 27.22 18.74 -10.83
CA ALA A 560 28.08 17.58 -11.04
C ALA A 560 27.28 16.35 -11.52
N LEU A 561 26.04 16.19 -11.06
CA LEU A 561 25.12 15.19 -11.61
C LEU A 561 24.74 15.56 -13.04
N HIS A 562 24.32 16.81 -13.28
CA HIS A 562 23.96 17.29 -14.62
C HIS A 562 25.06 17.00 -15.67
N ARG A 563 26.32 17.32 -15.37
CA ARG A 563 27.50 17.08 -16.24
C ARG A 563 27.79 15.61 -16.54
N LYS A 564 27.25 14.67 -15.75
CA LYS A 564 27.32 13.23 -16.01
C LYS A 564 26.18 12.73 -16.91
N ASN A 565 25.43 13.63 -17.54
CA ASN A 565 24.12 13.39 -18.18
C ASN A 565 23.03 12.97 -17.18
N TRP A 566 23.21 13.26 -15.88
CA TRP A 566 22.23 12.95 -14.83
C TRP A 566 21.42 14.20 -14.50
N ASN A 567 20.55 14.54 -15.45
CA ASN A 567 19.73 15.77 -15.59
C ASN A 567 19.31 16.53 -14.31
N GLY A 568 19.01 17.83 -14.50
CA GLY A 568 18.62 18.81 -13.48
C GLY A 568 17.25 18.62 -12.81
N ILE A 569 16.64 17.44 -12.92
CA ILE A 569 15.34 17.12 -12.29
C ILE A 569 15.39 17.18 -10.76
N TRP A 570 16.59 17.18 -10.18
CA TRP A 570 16.81 17.15 -8.73
C TRP A 570 16.22 18.36 -8.03
N PHE A 571 16.31 19.56 -8.59
CA PHE A 571 15.69 20.74 -7.96
C PHE A 571 14.16 20.61 -7.90
N ARG A 572 13.50 20.04 -8.92
CA ARG A 572 12.06 19.74 -8.89
C ARG A 572 11.68 18.71 -7.83
N ILE A 573 12.50 17.66 -7.67
CA ILE A 573 12.29 16.62 -6.63
C ILE A 573 12.49 17.22 -5.23
N VAL A 574 13.61 17.92 -5.01
CA VAL A 574 13.98 18.53 -3.73
C VAL A 574 12.94 19.55 -3.27
N ARG A 575 12.48 20.42 -4.20
CA ARG A 575 11.46 21.44 -3.94
C ARG A 575 10.24 20.87 -3.21
N ASN A 576 9.70 19.77 -3.73
CA ASN A 576 8.51 19.13 -3.16
C ASN A 576 8.69 18.63 -1.73
N PHE A 577 9.84 18.01 -1.42
CA PHE A 577 10.11 17.53 -0.06
C PHE A 577 10.15 18.67 0.96
N PHE A 578 10.74 19.82 0.60
CA PHE A 578 10.80 21.00 1.46
C PHE A 578 9.43 21.68 1.63
N TRP A 579 8.55 21.63 0.63
CA TRP A 579 7.21 22.20 0.74
C TRP A 579 6.37 21.57 1.86
N SER A 580 6.56 20.27 2.14
CA SER A 580 5.89 19.60 3.26
C SER A 580 6.19 20.24 4.62
N ALA A 581 7.38 20.85 4.77
CA ALA A 581 7.80 21.55 5.98
C ALA A 581 7.11 22.92 6.12
N THR A 582 6.63 23.51 5.02
CA THR A 582 5.91 24.79 4.99
C THR A 582 4.39 24.66 5.06
N ALA A 583 3.86 23.44 5.03
CA ALA A 583 2.41 23.18 5.04
C ALA A 583 1.72 23.70 6.31
N GLY A 584 2.45 23.89 7.41
CA GLY A 584 1.90 24.32 8.69
C GLY A 584 1.15 23.19 9.40
N GLN A 585 0.22 23.56 10.30
CA GLN A 585 -0.53 22.60 11.09
C GLN A 585 -2.01 22.49 10.68
N PHE A 586 -2.59 21.34 10.96
CA PHE A 586 -3.93 20.91 10.56
C PHE A 586 -4.82 20.66 11.77
N ASP A 587 -6.11 20.94 11.60
CA ASP A 587 -7.13 20.66 12.62
C ASP A 587 -7.41 19.15 12.68
N PHE A 588 -7.36 18.50 11.52
CA PHE A 588 -7.64 17.08 11.35
C PHE A 588 -6.60 16.40 10.48
N ILE A 589 -6.17 15.21 10.87
CA ILE A 589 -5.37 14.31 10.03
C ILE A 589 -6.15 13.01 9.84
N VAL A 590 -6.39 12.61 8.59
CA VAL A 590 -7.17 11.41 8.27
C VAL A 590 -6.55 10.65 7.11
N GLY A 591 -6.49 9.32 7.18
CA GLY A 591 -5.88 8.53 6.10
C GLY A 591 -5.72 7.06 6.42
N ASN A 592 -5.05 6.35 5.51
CA ASN A 592 -4.69 4.94 5.64
C ASN A 592 -3.17 4.78 5.41
N PRO A 593 -2.34 4.91 6.46
CA PRO A 593 -0.90 4.73 6.31
C PRO A 593 -0.53 3.29 5.91
N PRO A 594 0.60 3.07 5.21
CA PRO A 594 0.99 1.74 4.73
C PRO A 594 1.25 0.75 5.88
N TRP A 595 0.88 -0.52 5.68
CA TRP A 595 1.03 -1.60 6.67
C TRP A 595 2.19 -2.50 6.32
N VAL A 596 3.40 -2.03 6.64
CA VAL A 596 4.66 -2.70 6.30
C VAL A 596 5.48 -2.87 7.57
N ARG A 597 5.97 -4.09 7.80
CA ARG A 597 6.87 -4.38 8.91
C ARG A 597 8.23 -3.71 8.69
N TRP A 598 8.81 -3.19 9.77
CA TRP A 598 10.12 -2.56 9.74
C TRP A 598 11.19 -3.40 9.02
N SER A 599 11.31 -4.70 9.30
CA SER A 599 12.31 -5.58 8.66
C SER A 599 12.13 -5.78 7.15
N LYS A 600 10.94 -5.45 6.61
CA LYS A 600 10.64 -5.50 5.17
C LYS A 600 10.95 -4.19 4.46
N LEU A 601 11.24 -3.12 5.21
CA LEU A 601 11.67 -1.86 4.63
C LEU A 601 13.11 -1.95 4.13
N PRO A 602 13.45 -1.22 3.06
CA PRO A 602 14.80 -1.24 2.55
C PRO A 602 15.82 -0.70 3.55
N GLU A 603 17.03 -1.25 3.52
CA GLU A 603 18.06 -0.97 4.53
C GLU A 603 18.45 0.51 4.61
N LEU A 604 18.72 1.15 3.47
CA LEU A 604 19.06 2.58 3.41
C LEU A 604 17.92 3.47 3.91
N TYR A 605 16.68 3.10 3.62
CA TYR A 605 15.52 3.83 4.15
C TYR A 605 15.43 3.68 5.67
N ARG A 606 15.61 2.47 6.20
CA ARG A 606 15.65 2.22 7.64
C ARG A 606 16.75 3.03 8.33
N GLU A 607 17.94 3.10 7.74
CA GLU A 607 19.05 3.88 8.30
C GLU A 607 18.73 5.37 8.37
N ARG A 608 18.08 5.93 7.34
CA ARG A 608 17.62 7.34 7.32
C ARG A 608 16.49 7.62 8.31
N ALA A 609 15.50 6.73 8.40
CA ALA A 609 14.32 6.93 9.24
C ALA A 609 14.55 6.62 10.74
N LYS A 610 15.53 5.76 11.05
CA LYS A 610 15.78 5.26 12.42
C LYS A 610 16.04 6.37 13.45
N PRO A 611 16.85 7.42 13.18
CA PRO A 611 17.05 8.50 14.14
C PRO A 611 15.75 9.19 14.56
N THR A 612 14.89 9.51 13.59
CA THR A 612 13.55 10.09 13.86
C THR A 612 12.69 9.14 14.69
N CYS A 613 12.69 7.85 14.36
CA CYS A 613 11.90 6.86 15.10
C CYS A 613 12.38 6.71 16.56
N MET A 614 13.69 6.83 16.81
CA MET A 614 14.27 6.73 18.15
C MET A 614 13.86 7.88 19.08
N GLN A 615 13.47 9.03 18.54
CA GLN A 615 13.03 10.18 19.34
C GLN A 615 11.72 9.91 20.10
N TYR A 616 10.87 9.02 19.57
CA TYR A 616 9.53 8.74 20.11
C TYR A 616 9.49 7.57 21.11
N ASP A 617 10.63 6.98 21.48
CA ASP A 617 10.72 5.77 22.36
C ASP A 617 9.70 4.67 21.98
N ILE A 618 9.48 4.52 20.68
CA ILE A 618 8.35 3.76 20.13
C ILE A 618 8.67 2.28 19.88
N PHE A 619 9.96 1.94 19.83
CA PHE A 619 10.44 0.56 19.78
C PHE A 619 10.27 -0.14 21.14
N SER A 620 10.00 -1.44 21.14
CA SER A 620 9.87 -2.20 22.39
C SER A 620 11.21 -2.25 23.14
N SER A 621 11.15 -2.19 24.48
CA SER A 621 12.32 -2.37 25.35
C SER A 621 12.84 -3.81 25.39
N THR A 622 12.24 -4.75 24.65
CA THR A 622 12.70 -6.14 24.54
C THR A 622 13.34 -6.44 23.17
N PRO A 623 14.68 -6.41 23.04
CA PRO A 623 15.37 -6.53 21.75
C PRO A 623 15.14 -7.85 21.00
N HIS A 624 14.71 -8.92 21.69
CA HIS A 624 14.81 -10.30 21.21
C HIS A 624 13.46 -11.04 21.03
N HIS A 625 12.34 -10.40 21.37
CA HIS A 625 10.97 -10.93 21.19
C HIS A 625 10.29 -10.45 19.89
N GLY A 626 11.06 -10.11 18.86
CA GLY A 626 10.53 -9.41 17.68
C GLY A 626 10.38 -7.89 17.90
N GLY A 627 11.08 -7.33 18.89
CA GLY A 627 11.01 -5.92 19.30
C GLY A 627 11.42 -4.89 18.25
N ASN A 628 11.84 -5.30 17.05
CA ASN A 628 12.11 -4.44 15.90
C ASN A 628 11.23 -4.76 14.68
N GLU A 629 10.12 -5.49 14.86
CA GLU A 629 9.10 -5.77 13.82
C GLU A 629 7.90 -4.83 13.98
N LEU A 630 8.17 -3.55 14.29
CA LEU A 630 7.14 -2.54 14.40
C LEU A 630 6.56 -2.24 13.01
N ASP A 631 5.26 -2.02 12.95
CA ASP A 631 4.60 -1.64 11.70
C ASP A 631 4.82 -0.15 11.42
N ILE A 632 5.12 0.21 10.18
CA ILE A 632 5.42 1.59 9.79
C ILE A 632 4.23 2.55 10.03
N SER A 633 2.98 2.04 10.01
CA SER A 633 1.80 2.84 10.34
C SER A 633 1.86 3.43 11.75
N ALA A 634 2.49 2.75 12.71
CA ALA A 634 2.71 3.27 14.06
C ALA A 634 3.66 4.48 14.05
N MET A 635 4.70 4.45 13.20
CA MET A 635 5.67 5.55 13.08
C MET A 635 5.00 6.77 12.48
N ILE A 636 4.29 6.57 11.37
CA ILE A 636 3.58 7.63 10.67
C ILE A 636 2.56 8.28 11.60
N THR A 637 1.84 7.49 12.41
CA THR A 637 0.88 8.02 13.41
C THR A 637 1.52 9.04 14.35
N TYR A 638 2.73 8.76 14.86
CA TYR A 638 3.42 9.66 15.77
C TYR A 638 4.06 10.84 15.03
N THR A 639 4.77 10.61 13.93
CA THR A 639 5.47 11.68 13.22
C THR A 639 4.49 12.72 12.67
N VAL A 640 3.34 12.30 12.14
CA VAL A 640 2.35 13.23 11.60
C VAL A 640 1.63 13.99 12.72
N ALA A 641 1.32 13.33 13.84
CA ALA A 641 0.71 13.97 14.99
C ALA A 641 1.65 15.01 15.61
N ASP A 642 2.93 14.71 15.69
CA ASP A 642 3.93 15.63 16.25
C ASP A 642 4.10 16.86 15.35
N LYS A 643 4.38 16.64 14.07
CA LYS A 643 4.76 17.69 13.11
C LYS A 643 3.57 18.55 12.65
N TRP A 644 2.48 17.91 12.26
CA TRP A 644 1.44 18.54 11.46
C TRP A 644 0.10 18.68 12.20
N LEU A 645 -0.16 17.95 13.29
CA LEU A 645 -1.42 18.10 14.02
C LEU A 645 -1.34 19.27 15.01
N LYS A 646 -2.33 20.15 15.00
CA LYS A 646 -2.49 21.21 16.01
C LYS A 646 -2.74 20.62 17.40
N ALA A 647 -2.44 21.41 18.43
CA ALA A 647 -2.95 21.12 19.77
C ALA A 647 -4.48 21.03 19.74
N ASP A 648 -5.03 20.03 20.44
CA ASP A 648 -6.45 19.64 20.44
C ASP A 648 -7.03 19.18 19.09
N GLY A 649 -6.21 18.99 18.07
CA GLY A 649 -6.61 18.41 16.79
C GLY A 649 -6.84 16.90 16.87
N ASP A 650 -7.66 16.38 15.96
CA ASP A 650 -8.00 14.95 15.90
C ASP A 650 -7.26 14.23 14.75
N LEU A 651 -6.82 13.01 15.03
CA LEU A 651 -6.20 12.11 14.07
C LEU A 651 -7.05 10.85 13.93
N VAL A 652 -7.48 10.53 12.72
CA VAL A 652 -8.28 9.35 12.42
C VAL A 652 -7.58 8.49 11.38
N PHE A 653 -7.03 7.35 11.79
CA PHE A 653 -6.36 6.45 10.85
C PHE A 653 -7.00 5.08 10.75
N VAL A 654 -6.97 4.55 9.53
CA VAL A 654 -7.17 3.14 9.25
C VAL A 654 -5.83 2.42 9.45
N ILE A 655 -5.67 1.72 10.58
CA ILE A 655 -4.42 1.04 10.98
C ILE A 655 -4.64 -0.42 11.35
N THR A 656 -3.56 -1.17 11.48
CA THR A 656 -3.63 -2.55 11.95
C THR A 656 -3.97 -2.63 13.45
N GLN A 657 -5.01 -3.38 13.78
CA GLN A 657 -5.47 -3.66 15.15
C GLN A 657 -4.37 -4.26 16.03
N THR A 658 -3.38 -4.93 15.41
CA THR A 658 -2.28 -5.56 16.14
C THR A 658 -1.51 -4.58 17.01
N LEU A 659 -1.44 -3.30 16.63
CA LEU A 659 -0.76 -2.27 17.41
C LEU A 659 -1.24 -2.19 18.87
N PHE A 660 -2.51 -2.54 19.11
CA PHE A 660 -3.11 -2.47 20.44
C PHE A 660 -2.85 -3.72 21.32
N GLN A 661 -2.36 -4.83 20.76
CA GLN A 661 -2.22 -6.09 21.54
C GLN A 661 -0.87 -6.81 21.36
N THR A 662 -0.05 -6.49 20.35
CA THR A 662 1.23 -7.20 20.13
C THR A 662 2.37 -6.66 20.99
N PRO A 663 3.30 -7.50 21.49
CA PRO A 663 4.47 -7.06 22.24
C PRO A 663 5.38 -6.07 21.48
N SER A 664 5.50 -6.21 20.15
CA SER A 664 6.34 -5.34 19.32
C SER A 664 5.90 -3.87 19.30
N SER A 665 4.64 -3.59 19.68
CA SER A 665 4.04 -2.25 19.67
C SER A 665 3.90 -1.65 21.07
N GLU A 666 4.71 -2.11 22.02
CA GLU A 666 4.77 -1.60 23.39
C GLU A 666 4.98 -0.08 23.45
N GLY A 667 5.98 0.45 22.74
CA GLY A 667 6.27 1.89 22.75
C GLY A 667 5.13 2.72 22.14
N PHE A 668 4.45 2.21 21.11
CA PHE A 668 3.28 2.85 20.51
C PHE A 668 2.11 2.98 21.50
N ARG A 669 1.91 1.99 22.39
CA ARG A 669 0.85 2.03 23.41
C ARG A 669 1.17 2.88 24.63
N LYS A 670 2.34 3.52 24.66
CA LYS A 670 2.64 4.54 25.68
C LYS A 670 1.96 5.88 25.34
N PHE A 671 1.63 6.13 24.08
CA PHE A 671 0.98 7.36 23.59
C PHE A 671 1.74 8.67 23.89
N ASN A 672 3.01 8.58 24.31
CA ASN A 672 3.87 9.72 24.60
C ASN A 672 4.40 10.31 23.29
N LEU A 673 3.90 11.47 22.88
CA LEU A 673 4.30 12.09 21.64
C LEU A 673 5.64 12.83 21.80
N ASN A 674 5.74 13.72 22.79
CA ASN A 674 6.97 14.45 23.11
C ASN A 674 6.94 14.95 24.58
N SER A 675 7.81 15.89 24.95
CA SER A 675 7.85 16.48 26.30
C SER A 675 6.57 17.26 26.67
N GLU A 676 5.83 17.75 25.69
CA GLU A 676 4.70 18.68 25.87
C GLU A 676 3.33 18.04 25.58
N TYR A 677 3.28 16.99 24.75
CA TYR A 677 2.02 16.42 24.26
C TYR A 677 1.93 14.90 24.43
N THR A 678 0.69 14.44 24.60
CA THR A 678 0.27 13.03 24.58
C THR A 678 -0.71 12.84 23.41
N LEU A 679 -0.59 11.74 22.67
CA LEU A 679 -1.54 11.36 21.62
C LEU A 679 -2.66 10.50 22.23
N MET A 680 -3.67 11.15 22.80
CA MET A 680 -4.75 10.51 23.56
C MET A 680 -5.61 9.61 22.65
N PRO A 681 -5.70 8.28 22.89
CA PRO A 681 -6.67 7.45 22.20
C PRO A 681 -8.09 7.81 22.65
N ILE A 682 -8.96 8.12 21.68
CA ILE A 682 -10.36 8.50 21.94
C ILE A 682 -11.30 7.32 21.74
N LYS A 683 -11.10 6.54 20.67
CA LYS A 683 -11.95 5.39 20.32
C LYS A 683 -11.26 4.49 19.30
N VAL A 684 -11.60 3.20 19.32
CA VAL A 684 -11.23 2.26 18.25
C VAL A 684 -12.46 1.49 17.76
N ASP A 685 -12.69 1.48 16.44
CA ASP A 685 -13.57 0.52 15.77
C ASP A 685 -12.70 -0.62 15.21
N ASP A 686 -12.84 -1.82 15.76
CA ASP A 686 -12.10 -3.04 15.41
C ASP A 686 -12.86 -3.86 14.37
N LEU A 687 -12.30 -3.92 13.16
CA LEU A 687 -12.83 -4.64 12.01
C LEU A 687 -12.08 -5.97 11.77
N LYS A 688 -11.32 -6.50 12.75
CA LYS A 688 -10.52 -7.73 12.58
C LYS A 688 -11.35 -8.97 12.22
N ASP A 689 -12.63 -8.98 12.60
CA ASP A 689 -13.56 -10.06 12.29
C ASP A 689 -14.23 -9.92 10.92
N LEU A 690 -13.99 -8.81 10.24
CA LEU A 690 -14.35 -8.55 8.86
C LEU A 690 -13.10 -8.65 7.95
N LYS A 691 -13.33 -8.63 6.64
CA LYS A 691 -12.29 -8.50 5.62
C LYS A 691 -12.66 -7.33 4.69
N PRO A 692 -12.31 -6.09 5.09
CA PRO A 692 -12.57 -4.90 4.28
C PRO A 692 -11.81 -4.90 2.96
N PHE A 693 -10.58 -5.41 2.97
CA PHE A 693 -9.70 -5.48 1.81
C PHE A 693 -9.76 -6.87 1.18
N LYS A 694 -10.02 -6.95 -0.13
CA LYS A 694 -10.14 -8.22 -0.84
C LYS A 694 -8.80 -8.98 -0.84
N GLY A 695 -8.86 -10.29 -0.58
CA GLY A 695 -7.71 -11.19 -0.74
C GLY A 695 -6.62 -11.08 0.34
N VAL A 696 -6.80 -10.25 1.37
CA VAL A 696 -5.83 -10.08 2.46
C VAL A 696 -6.47 -10.40 3.81
N ALA A 697 -5.77 -11.16 4.65
CA ALA A 697 -6.19 -11.46 6.02
C ALA A 697 -5.62 -10.42 7.01
N ASN A 698 -5.89 -9.13 6.75
CA ASN A 698 -5.44 -8.06 7.63
C ASN A 698 -6.40 -7.85 8.81
N LYS A 699 -5.87 -7.42 9.95
CA LYS A 699 -6.67 -7.06 11.12
C LYS A 699 -6.88 -5.56 11.12
N THR A 700 -7.91 -5.12 10.42
CA THR A 700 -8.18 -3.70 10.19
C THR A 700 -8.81 -3.05 11.42
N SER A 701 -8.46 -1.82 11.72
CA SER A 701 -9.16 -0.98 12.71
C SER A 701 -9.18 0.49 12.25
N ILE A 702 -10.21 1.22 12.67
CA ILE A 702 -10.26 2.68 12.59
C ILE A 702 -9.97 3.20 14.00
N ALA A 703 -8.90 3.96 14.14
CA ALA A 703 -8.46 4.48 15.44
C ALA A 703 -8.51 6.01 15.43
N VAL A 704 -9.14 6.57 16.47
CA VAL A 704 -9.29 8.01 16.68
C VAL A 704 -8.39 8.42 17.83
N PHE A 705 -7.57 9.44 17.59
CA PHE A 705 -6.67 10.03 18.57
C PHE A 705 -6.85 11.54 18.63
N LYS A 706 -6.46 12.14 19.75
CA LYS A 706 -6.43 13.60 19.92
C LYS A 706 -5.08 14.03 20.48
N LYS A 707 -4.48 15.08 19.91
CA LYS A 707 -3.23 15.64 20.46
C LYS A 707 -3.56 16.55 21.62
N THR A 708 -3.27 16.11 22.84
CA THR A 708 -3.56 16.89 24.05
C THR A 708 -2.27 17.27 24.76
N GLU A 709 -2.31 18.33 25.57
CA GLU A 709 -1.24 18.62 26.53
C GLU A 709 -0.89 17.35 27.36
N ARG A 710 0.37 17.22 27.72
CA ARG A 710 0.92 16.01 28.33
C ARG A 710 0.19 15.66 29.64
N LYS A 711 -0.54 14.55 29.59
CA LYS A 711 -1.24 13.96 30.74
C LYS A 711 -1.38 12.44 30.56
N PRO A 712 -1.65 11.69 31.65
CA PRO A 712 -1.91 10.25 31.57
C PRO A 712 -3.13 9.94 30.68
N VAL A 713 -3.06 8.81 29.98
CA VAL A 713 -4.18 8.34 29.15
C VAL A 713 -5.37 8.00 30.03
N SER A 714 -6.56 8.42 29.60
CA SER A 714 -7.82 8.09 30.28
C SER A 714 -8.31 6.72 29.81
N TYR A 715 -8.56 5.83 30.77
CA TYR A 715 -9.14 4.51 30.53
C TYR A 715 -10.47 4.40 31.30
N PRO A 716 -11.42 3.57 30.83
CA PRO A 716 -11.35 2.75 29.62
C PRO A 716 -11.44 3.57 28.32
N VAL A 717 -10.79 3.09 27.26
CA VAL A 717 -10.99 3.63 25.89
C VAL A 717 -12.17 2.90 25.24
N PRO A 718 -13.18 3.62 24.71
CA PRO A 718 -14.27 3.02 23.93
C PRO A 718 -13.76 2.12 22.78
N TYR A 719 -14.26 0.89 22.71
CA TYR A 719 -13.79 -0.12 21.76
C TYR A 719 -14.95 -0.89 21.15
N ASN A 720 -15.23 -0.70 19.86
CA ASN A 720 -16.33 -1.38 19.18
C ASN A 720 -15.80 -2.51 18.30
N ILE A 721 -16.29 -3.74 18.49
CA ILE A 721 -15.93 -4.86 17.62
C ILE A 721 -17.00 -5.04 16.56
N TRP A 722 -16.58 -5.02 15.30
CA TRP A 722 -17.45 -5.18 14.14
C TRP A 722 -17.33 -6.60 13.62
N SER A 723 -18.47 -7.28 13.47
CA SER A 723 -18.57 -8.64 12.94
C SER A 723 -19.64 -8.71 11.85
N ASN A 724 -19.61 -9.75 11.03
CA ASN A 724 -20.62 -9.96 10.00
C ASN A 724 -21.95 -10.36 10.66
N GLY A 725 -23.06 -9.81 10.13
CA GLY A 725 -24.40 -10.28 10.50
C GLY A 725 -24.57 -11.76 10.14
N LEU A 726 -25.52 -12.44 10.81
CA LEU A 726 -25.74 -13.88 10.71
C LEU A 726 -25.90 -14.41 9.27
N SER A 727 -26.46 -13.59 8.38
CA SER A 727 -26.71 -13.95 6.97
C SER A 727 -25.61 -13.53 5.99
N PHE A 728 -24.53 -12.89 6.47
CA PHE A 728 -23.48 -12.33 5.61
C PHE A 728 -22.12 -12.97 5.88
N THR A 729 -21.25 -12.93 4.87
CA THR A 729 -19.86 -13.39 5.03
C THR A 729 -19.00 -12.32 5.69
N LYS A 730 -17.83 -12.72 6.23
CA LYS A 730 -16.81 -11.77 6.73
C LYS A 730 -16.26 -10.83 5.65
N SER A 731 -16.32 -11.21 4.37
CA SER A 731 -15.82 -10.38 3.27
C SER A 731 -16.80 -9.28 2.94
N ILE A 732 -16.32 -8.04 2.92
CA ILE A 732 -17.11 -6.87 2.53
C ILE A 732 -16.70 -6.47 1.11
N PRO A 733 -17.62 -6.50 0.12
CA PRO A 733 -17.30 -6.05 -1.23
C PRO A 733 -16.99 -4.55 -1.28
N GLU A 734 -15.97 -4.17 -2.05
CA GLU A 734 -15.45 -2.79 -2.12
C GLU A 734 -16.42 -1.80 -2.77
N HIS A 735 -17.34 -2.27 -3.63
CA HIS A 735 -18.30 -1.45 -4.38
C HIS A 735 -19.59 -1.12 -3.62
N LEU A 736 -19.79 -1.67 -2.42
CA LEU A 736 -20.98 -1.40 -1.62
C LEU A 736 -20.96 0.04 -1.09
N SER A 737 -22.14 0.61 -0.93
CA SER A 737 -22.32 1.87 -0.19
C SER A 737 -22.14 1.67 1.31
N LYS A 738 -21.80 2.76 2.03
CA LYS A 738 -21.76 2.79 3.50
C LYS A 738 -23.04 2.22 4.13
N ALA A 739 -24.22 2.62 3.65
CA ALA A 739 -25.50 2.16 4.20
C ALA A 739 -25.69 0.63 4.05
N GLU A 740 -25.34 0.08 2.90
CA GLU A 740 -25.39 -1.37 2.67
C GLU A 740 -24.40 -2.12 3.56
N VAL A 741 -23.19 -1.59 3.75
CA VAL A 741 -22.19 -2.18 4.66
C VAL A 741 -22.70 -2.19 6.09
N LEU A 742 -23.23 -1.07 6.59
CA LEU A 742 -23.77 -0.97 7.94
C LEU A 742 -24.94 -1.94 8.17
N SER A 743 -25.76 -2.21 7.15
CA SER A 743 -26.84 -3.20 7.24
C SER A 743 -26.37 -4.66 7.32
N ARG A 744 -25.10 -4.92 6.98
CA ARG A 744 -24.49 -6.27 6.92
C ARG A 744 -23.66 -6.62 8.14
N ILE A 745 -23.45 -5.68 9.06
CA ILE A 745 -22.58 -5.86 10.21
C ILE A 745 -23.36 -5.78 11.52
N THR A 746 -22.77 -6.38 12.55
CA THR A 746 -23.19 -6.25 13.94
C THR A 746 -22.04 -5.66 14.74
N THR A 747 -22.36 -4.74 15.64
CA THR A 747 -21.36 -4.07 16.50
C THR A 747 -21.54 -4.52 17.94
N THR A 748 -20.44 -4.93 18.57
CA THR A 748 -20.37 -5.22 20.01
C THR A 748 -19.62 -4.09 20.70
N ILE A 749 -20.24 -3.46 21.70
CA ILE A 749 -19.64 -2.38 22.48
C ILE A 749 -18.81 -2.97 23.60
N ASN A 750 -17.52 -2.62 23.63
CA ASN A 750 -16.54 -3.03 24.61
C ASN A 750 -15.70 -1.81 25.05
N GLU A 751 -14.79 -2.06 25.97
CA GLU A 751 -13.85 -1.13 26.54
C GLU A 751 -12.45 -1.73 26.50
N ALA A 752 -11.45 -0.91 26.20
CA ALA A 752 -10.04 -1.29 26.20
C ALA A 752 -9.31 -0.70 27.42
N ASN A 753 -8.53 -1.54 28.10
CA ASN A 753 -7.71 -1.17 29.25
C ASN A 753 -6.31 -1.81 29.13
N PRO A 754 -5.24 -1.21 29.68
CA PRO A 754 -3.92 -1.82 29.68
C PRO A 754 -3.87 -3.02 30.63
N ALA A 755 -3.51 -4.20 30.13
CA ALA A 755 -3.48 -5.43 30.91
C ALA A 755 -2.44 -5.42 32.05
N GLY A 756 -1.42 -4.56 32.01
CA GLY A 756 -0.34 -4.55 32.99
C GLY A 756 0.35 -3.18 33.15
N GLY A 757 -0.40 -2.09 32.98
CA GLY A 757 0.12 -0.70 33.01
C GLY A 757 0.54 -0.17 31.64
N ASP A 758 1.17 1.00 31.61
CA ASP A 758 1.51 1.70 30.36
C ASP A 758 2.32 0.84 29.38
N GLY A 759 1.96 0.89 28.10
CA GLY A 759 2.61 0.09 27.04
C GLY A 759 2.22 -1.39 26.99
N SER A 760 1.56 -1.93 28.03
CA SER A 760 1.07 -3.32 28.01
C SER A 760 -0.02 -3.54 26.95
N PRO A 761 -0.23 -4.79 26.48
CA PRO A 761 -1.34 -5.11 25.58
C PRO A 761 -2.69 -4.67 26.14
N TRP A 762 -3.59 -4.20 25.27
CA TRP A 762 -4.95 -3.86 25.68
C TRP A 762 -5.81 -5.11 25.89
N ALA A 763 -6.41 -5.20 27.09
CA ALA A 763 -7.52 -6.07 27.41
C ALA A 763 -8.82 -5.46 26.89
N ILE A 764 -9.48 -6.16 25.96
CA ILE A 764 -10.73 -5.74 25.34
C ILE A 764 -11.87 -6.57 25.95
N LEU A 765 -12.72 -5.94 26.74
CA LEU A 765 -13.79 -6.59 27.50
C LEU A 765 -15.08 -5.78 27.45
N SER A 766 -16.21 -6.39 27.82
CA SER A 766 -17.47 -5.66 27.95
C SER A 766 -17.39 -4.57 29.04
N PRO A 767 -18.19 -3.50 28.95
CA PRO A 767 -18.10 -2.38 29.87
C PRO A 767 -18.13 -2.79 31.35
N GLY A 768 -17.17 -2.28 32.13
CA GLY A 768 -17.01 -2.60 33.56
C GLY A 768 -16.51 -4.02 33.88
N ARG A 769 -16.29 -4.90 32.90
CA ARG A 769 -15.77 -6.26 33.14
C ARG A 769 -14.28 -6.27 33.50
N PHE A 770 -13.50 -5.31 33.00
CA PHE A 770 -12.08 -5.19 33.35
C PHE A 770 -11.88 -4.91 34.84
N GLU A 771 -12.65 -4.00 35.44
CA GLU A 771 -12.60 -3.69 36.87
C GLU A 771 -12.85 -4.94 37.73
N LYS A 772 -13.81 -5.77 37.33
CA LYS A 772 -14.09 -7.06 38.00
C LYS A 772 -12.93 -8.04 37.91
N LEU A 773 -12.14 -7.99 36.84
CA LEU A 773 -10.98 -8.89 36.65
C LEU A 773 -9.66 -8.26 37.12
N ALA A 774 -9.69 -7.03 37.66
CA ALA A 774 -8.49 -6.28 38.04
C ALA A 774 -7.64 -7.02 39.08
N ALA A 775 -8.23 -7.86 39.92
CA ALA A 775 -7.50 -8.69 40.88
C ALA A 775 -6.57 -9.72 40.23
N LEU A 776 -6.82 -10.08 38.96
CA LEU A 776 -5.92 -10.94 38.18
C LEU A 776 -4.74 -10.16 37.60
N GLN A 777 -4.76 -8.83 37.64
CA GLN A 777 -3.69 -8.00 37.09
C GLN A 777 -2.41 -8.12 37.92
N GLY A 778 -1.26 -8.14 37.23
CA GLY A 778 0.05 -8.05 37.86
C GLY A 778 1.01 -9.09 37.32
N LYS A 779 2.21 -9.13 37.89
CA LYS A 779 3.20 -10.17 37.55
C LYS A 779 3.09 -11.30 38.55
N CYS A 780 2.91 -12.53 38.07
CA CYS A 780 2.92 -13.70 38.94
C CYS A 780 4.31 -13.88 39.58
N THR A 781 4.36 -14.18 40.87
CA THR A 781 5.61 -14.24 41.65
C THR A 781 6.17 -15.67 41.80
N TRP A 782 5.32 -16.69 41.69
CA TRP A 782 5.68 -18.09 41.95
C TRP A 782 5.79 -18.96 40.69
N VAL A 783 5.33 -18.47 39.53
CA VAL A 783 5.36 -19.18 38.24
C VAL A 783 5.78 -18.27 37.11
N GLN A 784 6.41 -18.86 36.09
CA GLN A 784 6.82 -18.20 34.87
C GLN A 784 6.53 -19.09 33.66
N GLY A 785 6.07 -18.49 32.56
CA GLY A 785 5.89 -19.20 31.30
C GLY A 785 7.18 -19.29 30.49
N ARG A 786 7.46 -20.46 29.95
CA ARG A 786 8.63 -20.78 29.13
C ARG A 786 8.19 -21.32 27.78
N LYS A 787 8.91 -20.99 26.73
CA LYS A 787 8.66 -21.51 25.39
C LYS A 787 9.26 -22.92 25.26
N GLY A 788 8.57 -23.81 24.56
CA GLY A 788 9.12 -25.11 24.15
C GLY A 788 10.37 -24.99 23.28
N ILE A 789 11.03 -26.13 23.09
CA ILE A 789 12.32 -26.22 22.40
C ILE A 789 12.20 -25.77 20.94
N THR A 790 13.25 -25.11 20.43
CA THR A 790 13.27 -24.59 19.06
C THR A 790 14.31 -25.33 18.22
N ALA A 791 13.83 -26.26 17.40
CA ALA A 791 14.65 -27.14 16.59
C ALA A 791 14.86 -26.66 15.15
N ASP A 792 13.95 -25.84 14.58
CA ASP A 792 14.02 -25.26 13.23
C ASP A 792 14.21 -26.25 12.05
N LEU A 793 14.08 -27.56 12.29
CA LEU A 793 14.11 -28.61 11.27
C LEU A 793 13.40 -29.88 11.78
N ASN A 794 12.08 -29.79 11.94
CA ASN A 794 11.26 -30.83 12.53
C ASN A 794 11.42 -32.21 11.85
N GLY A 795 11.71 -32.25 10.55
CA GLY A 795 11.92 -33.50 9.80
C GLY A 795 13.13 -34.33 10.23
N ILE A 796 14.06 -33.73 10.98
CA ILE A 796 15.27 -34.37 11.53
C ILE A 796 15.15 -34.57 13.04
N TYR A 797 14.60 -33.60 13.77
CA TYR A 797 14.53 -33.72 15.23
C TYR A 797 13.32 -34.50 15.73
N PHE A 798 12.21 -34.55 14.98
CA PHE A 798 10.98 -35.23 15.38
C PHE A 798 10.87 -36.54 14.60
N VAL A 799 11.03 -37.65 15.31
CA VAL A 799 11.23 -38.97 14.71
C VAL A 799 10.24 -39.99 15.25
N GLU A 800 9.93 -40.98 14.42
CA GLU A 800 9.22 -42.19 14.83
C GLU A 800 10.23 -43.27 15.19
N VAL A 801 9.99 -44.01 16.27
CA VAL A 801 10.75 -45.22 16.60
C VAL A 801 10.03 -46.41 15.98
N LEU A 802 10.68 -47.05 15.01
CA LEU A 802 10.12 -48.16 14.24
C LEU A 802 10.42 -49.52 14.88
N GLU A 803 11.65 -49.71 15.32
CA GLU A 803 12.15 -50.98 15.85
C GLU A 803 13.11 -50.72 17.03
N LYS A 804 13.26 -51.71 17.91
CA LYS A 804 14.24 -51.69 19.01
C LYS A 804 15.13 -52.92 18.96
N ASN A 805 16.40 -52.75 19.30
CA ASN A 805 17.37 -53.82 19.42
C ASN A 805 17.89 -53.88 20.87
N GLU A 806 17.44 -54.90 21.59
CA GLU A 806 17.75 -55.09 23.01
C GLU A 806 19.22 -55.45 23.26
N VAL A 807 19.91 -56.05 22.27
CA VAL A 807 21.29 -56.56 22.41
C VAL A 807 22.29 -55.41 22.38
N ASN A 808 22.17 -54.51 21.39
CA ASN A 808 23.08 -53.37 21.26
C ASN A 808 22.51 -52.06 21.83
N LYS A 809 21.34 -52.12 22.47
CA LYS A 809 20.63 -50.99 23.10
C LYS A 809 20.38 -49.81 22.14
N ARG A 810 19.96 -50.10 20.91
CA ARG A 810 19.64 -49.08 19.89
C ARG A 810 18.20 -49.14 19.42
N VAL A 811 17.72 -48.00 18.94
CA VAL A 811 16.41 -47.89 18.28
C VAL A 811 16.57 -47.47 16.84
N LYS A 812 15.69 -47.97 15.97
CA LYS A 812 15.61 -47.58 14.57
C LYS A 812 14.62 -46.44 14.44
N ILE A 813 15.10 -45.28 14.01
CA ILE A 813 14.30 -44.08 13.77
C ILE A 813 14.08 -43.84 12.28
N SER A 814 13.06 -43.04 11.93
CA SER A 814 12.85 -42.56 10.55
C SER A 814 12.78 -41.04 10.47
N THR A 815 13.40 -40.48 9.43
CA THR A 815 13.27 -39.05 9.09
C THR A 815 11.90 -38.73 8.49
N ARG A 816 11.53 -37.46 8.53
CA ARG A 816 10.19 -37.00 8.13
C ARG A 816 10.26 -35.86 7.12
N PRO A 817 10.48 -36.17 5.83
CA PRO A 817 10.51 -35.16 4.77
C PRO A 817 9.23 -34.33 4.68
N GLU A 818 8.09 -34.92 5.08
CA GLU A 818 6.79 -34.25 5.08
C GLU A 818 6.61 -33.22 6.20
N ALA A 819 7.52 -33.15 7.18
CA ALA A 819 7.36 -32.34 8.40
C ALA A 819 7.85 -30.87 8.27
N GLY A 820 8.25 -30.42 7.07
CA GLY A 820 8.72 -29.05 6.84
C GLY A 820 8.84 -28.67 5.36
N LYS A 821 9.23 -27.42 5.09
CA LYS A 821 9.46 -26.90 3.71
C LYS A 821 10.88 -27.14 3.19
N ILE A 822 11.82 -27.48 4.07
CA ILE A 822 13.22 -27.71 3.73
C ILE A 822 13.35 -29.14 3.20
N ASP A 823 13.89 -29.28 1.99
CA ASP A 823 14.16 -30.58 1.40
C ASP A 823 15.31 -31.29 2.15
N ILE A 824 14.98 -32.43 2.75
CA ILE A 824 15.93 -33.32 3.44
C ILE A 824 16.15 -34.63 2.66
N GLY A 825 15.69 -34.69 1.41
CA GLY A 825 15.70 -35.87 0.57
C GLY A 825 14.60 -36.88 0.92
N PRO A 826 14.64 -38.09 0.33
CA PRO A 826 13.67 -39.13 0.62
C PRO A 826 13.74 -39.58 2.09
N ARG A 827 12.67 -40.21 2.57
CA ARG A 827 12.62 -40.79 3.92
C ARG A 827 13.75 -41.80 4.09
N GLN A 828 14.51 -41.66 5.18
CA GLN A 828 15.62 -42.54 5.54
C GLN A 828 15.42 -43.11 6.95
N THR A 829 16.13 -44.19 7.26
CA THR A 829 16.12 -44.81 8.60
C THR A 829 17.52 -44.94 9.17
N PHE A 830 17.67 -44.73 10.47
CA PHE A 830 18.94 -44.80 11.18
C PHE A 830 18.79 -45.59 12.47
N TRP A 831 19.81 -46.35 12.85
CA TRP A 831 19.91 -46.89 14.20
C TRP A 831 20.65 -45.89 15.07
N ILE A 832 20.05 -45.45 16.17
CA ILE A 832 20.65 -44.49 17.10
C ILE A 832 20.60 -44.99 18.55
N GLU A 833 21.45 -44.41 19.39
CA GLU A 833 21.33 -44.52 20.84
C GLU A 833 20.07 -43.75 21.34
N PRO A 834 19.19 -44.36 22.17
CA PRO A 834 17.91 -43.75 22.55
C PRO A 834 18.02 -42.71 23.68
N ASP A 835 19.18 -42.54 24.29
CA ASP A 835 19.43 -41.69 25.47
C ASP A 835 19.15 -40.20 25.26
N LEU A 836 19.04 -39.74 24.01
CA LEU A 836 18.67 -38.36 23.67
C LEU A 836 17.21 -38.22 23.23
N LEU A 837 16.44 -39.32 23.21
CA LEU A 837 15.02 -39.31 22.82
C LEU A 837 14.11 -38.99 23.99
N TYR A 838 13.18 -38.06 23.77
CA TYR A 838 12.14 -37.68 24.71
C TYR A 838 10.76 -37.73 24.04
N PRO A 839 9.67 -38.06 24.76
CA PRO A 839 8.32 -37.95 24.24
C PRO A 839 8.01 -36.50 23.83
N LEU A 840 7.63 -36.28 22.57
CA LEU A 840 7.34 -34.95 22.03
C LEU A 840 5.88 -34.52 22.25
N LEU A 841 5.63 -33.27 22.63
CA LEU A 841 4.34 -32.62 22.33
C LEU A 841 4.51 -31.58 21.23
N LYS A 842 3.69 -31.66 20.18
CA LYS A 842 3.86 -30.91 18.95
C LYS A 842 3.02 -29.63 18.89
N GLY A 843 1.77 -29.65 19.34
CA GLY A 843 0.91 -28.48 19.25
C GLY A 843 -0.44 -28.61 19.95
N SER A 844 -1.35 -27.68 19.65
CA SER A 844 -2.67 -27.55 20.30
C SER A 844 -3.61 -28.73 20.08
N SER A 845 -3.35 -29.60 19.10
CA SER A 845 -4.11 -30.84 18.88
C SER A 845 -3.81 -31.92 19.93
N ASP A 846 -2.68 -31.82 20.62
CA ASP A 846 -2.19 -32.89 21.48
C ASP A 846 -2.75 -32.82 22.90
N PHE A 847 -3.54 -31.79 23.22
CA PHE A 847 -4.17 -31.63 24.53
C PHE A 847 -5.46 -30.79 24.49
N GLY A 848 -6.30 -31.01 25.50
CA GLY A 848 -7.51 -30.24 25.81
C GLY A 848 -7.40 -29.55 27.17
N ALA A 849 -8.52 -29.05 27.69
CA ALA A 849 -8.56 -28.49 29.04
C ALA A 849 -8.43 -29.63 30.06
N CYS A 850 -7.37 -29.63 30.87
CA CYS A 850 -7.05 -30.71 31.81
C CYS A 850 -7.02 -32.12 31.16
N ARG A 851 -6.50 -32.26 29.95
CA ARG A 851 -6.44 -33.56 29.25
C ARG A 851 -5.36 -33.62 28.19
N ILE A 852 -4.75 -34.80 28.00
CA ILE A 852 -3.85 -35.08 26.88
C ILE A 852 -4.58 -35.91 25.82
N THR A 853 -4.49 -35.48 24.56
CA THR A 853 -5.18 -36.08 23.40
C THR A 853 -4.21 -36.44 22.26
N ARG A 854 -2.91 -36.55 22.59
CA ARG A 854 -1.85 -36.90 21.65
C ARG A 854 -2.13 -38.24 20.97
N ASP A 855 -2.26 -38.23 19.64
CA ASP A 855 -2.53 -39.41 18.80
C ASP A 855 -1.34 -39.76 17.88
N HIS A 856 -0.11 -39.61 18.38
CA HIS A 856 1.09 -39.93 17.62
C HIS A 856 2.20 -40.53 18.50
N ASN A 857 3.09 -41.32 17.88
CA ASN A 857 4.24 -41.94 18.56
C ASN A 857 5.58 -41.24 18.26
N LEU A 858 5.55 -39.92 18.09
CA LEU A 858 6.75 -39.11 17.86
C LEU A 858 7.59 -38.90 19.13
N TYR A 859 8.89 -38.91 18.92
CA TYR A 859 9.92 -38.54 19.89
C TYR A 859 10.73 -37.37 19.33
N VAL A 860 11.35 -36.61 20.23
CA VAL A 860 12.28 -35.54 19.90
C VAL A 860 13.67 -35.89 20.37
N ILE A 861 14.66 -35.66 19.51
CA ILE A 861 16.08 -35.75 19.87
C ILE A 861 16.50 -34.43 20.51
N VAL A 862 16.91 -34.44 21.78
CA VAL A 862 17.39 -33.26 22.52
C VAL A 862 18.89 -33.42 22.80
N PRO A 863 19.77 -32.80 21.99
CA PRO A 863 21.21 -33.09 22.04
C PRO A 863 22.01 -32.24 23.03
N ASN A 864 21.40 -31.20 23.61
CA ASN A 864 22.05 -30.31 24.58
C ASN A 864 21.09 -30.04 25.75
N GLU A 865 21.63 -29.93 26.97
CA GLU A 865 20.84 -29.66 28.18
C GLU A 865 20.63 -28.17 28.46
N GLY A 866 21.33 -27.31 27.72
CA GLY A 866 21.11 -25.87 27.72
C GLY A 866 21.94 -25.15 26.66
N ILE A 867 21.96 -23.82 26.74
CA ILE A 867 22.49 -22.94 25.68
C ILE A 867 23.80 -22.22 26.06
N SER A 868 24.41 -22.56 27.19
CA SER A 868 25.70 -22.01 27.60
C SER A 868 26.87 -22.67 26.84
N GLN A 869 28.01 -21.99 26.77
CA GLN A 869 29.19 -22.52 26.08
C GLN A 869 29.67 -23.86 26.67
N LYS A 870 29.61 -23.99 28.00
CA LYS A 870 29.95 -25.24 28.70
C LYS A 870 29.01 -26.37 28.26
N GLN A 871 27.69 -26.13 28.29
CA GLN A 871 26.70 -27.13 27.87
C GLN A 871 26.83 -27.54 26.40
N TYR A 872 27.24 -26.61 25.52
CA TYR A 872 27.54 -26.93 24.13
C TYR A 872 28.81 -27.79 23.97
N GLN A 873 29.84 -27.54 24.77
CA GLN A 873 31.04 -28.37 24.80
C GLN A 873 30.71 -29.78 25.30
N ASP A 874 29.97 -29.89 26.40
CA ASP A 874 29.52 -31.16 26.99
C ASP A 874 28.70 -31.96 25.97
N ALA A 875 27.72 -31.32 25.30
CA ALA A 875 26.94 -31.93 24.23
C ALA A 875 27.82 -32.45 23.07
N THR A 876 28.86 -31.71 22.69
CA THR A 876 29.81 -32.12 21.65
C THR A 876 30.62 -33.34 22.06
N ILE A 877 31.06 -33.39 23.32
CA ILE A 877 31.79 -34.54 23.87
C ILE A 877 30.86 -35.77 23.91
N SER A 878 29.65 -35.63 24.45
CA SER A 878 28.70 -36.75 24.54
C SER A 878 28.31 -37.28 23.17
N ILE A 879 28.00 -36.42 22.19
CA ILE A 879 27.66 -36.87 20.82
C ILE A 879 28.83 -37.63 20.20
N ARG A 880 30.07 -37.16 20.36
CA ARG A 880 31.25 -37.78 19.74
C ARG A 880 31.66 -39.10 20.39
N TYR A 881 31.63 -39.17 21.72
CA TYR A 881 32.23 -40.30 22.45
C TYR A 881 31.20 -41.25 23.05
N THR A 882 29.98 -40.79 23.33
CA THR A 882 28.92 -41.60 23.95
C THR A 882 27.86 -42.01 22.93
N TYR A 883 27.55 -41.17 21.95
CA TYR A 883 26.45 -41.39 20.98
C TYR A 883 26.91 -41.43 19.51
N PRO A 884 27.85 -42.34 19.14
CA PRO A 884 28.48 -42.34 17.83
C PRO A 884 27.52 -42.64 16.67
N GLN A 885 26.41 -43.37 16.87
CA GLN A 885 25.43 -43.51 15.79
C GLN A 885 24.57 -42.26 15.62
N THR A 886 24.26 -41.58 16.71
CA THR A 886 23.59 -40.27 16.68
C THR A 886 24.47 -39.20 16.01
N GLU A 887 25.79 -39.22 16.23
CA GLU A 887 26.73 -38.37 15.49
C GLU A 887 26.67 -38.63 13.98
N LYS A 888 26.68 -39.90 13.55
CA LYS A 888 26.54 -40.26 12.13
C LYS A 888 25.22 -39.74 11.55
N TYR A 889 24.13 -39.86 12.30
CA TYR A 889 22.83 -39.33 11.90
C TYR A 889 22.86 -37.82 11.66
N PHE A 890 23.36 -37.02 12.62
CA PHE A 890 23.46 -35.58 12.45
C PHE A 890 24.43 -35.18 11.33
N LYS A 891 25.55 -35.89 11.17
CA LYS A 891 26.54 -35.62 10.12
C LYS A 891 25.94 -35.73 8.72
N ALA A 892 25.03 -36.69 8.50
CA ALA A 892 24.33 -36.88 7.23
C ALA A 892 23.48 -35.66 6.81
N TYR A 893 23.09 -34.81 7.76
CA TYR A 893 22.27 -33.61 7.54
C TYR A 893 22.97 -32.32 7.98
N SER A 894 24.30 -32.33 8.13
CA SER A 894 25.08 -31.21 8.68
C SER A 894 24.87 -29.91 7.91
N THR A 895 24.78 -29.97 6.57
CA THR A 895 24.50 -28.80 5.72
C THR A 895 23.13 -28.18 6.01
N GLN A 896 22.08 -29.00 6.11
CA GLN A 896 20.72 -28.52 6.40
C GLN A 896 20.65 -27.96 7.84
N LEU A 897 21.28 -28.65 8.80
CA LEU A 897 21.32 -28.25 10.21
C LEU A 897 22.04 -26.91 10.43
N ALA A 898 23.16 -26.68 9.73
CA ALA A 898 23.89 -25.40 9.78
C ALA A 898 23.14 -24.26 9.09
N ASN A 899 22.16 -24.56 8.24
CA ASN A 899 21.36 -23.57 7.52
C ASN A 899 20.09 -23.11 8.24
N ARG A 900 19.77 -23.70 9.41
CA ARG A 900 18.60 -23.32 10.21
C ARG A 900 18.65 -21.85 10.66
N SER A 901 17.50 -21.20 10.66
CA SER A 901 17.34 -19.77 11.00
C SER A 901 17.82 -19.42 12.40
N THR A 902 17.38 -20.16 13.42
CA THR A 902 17.76 -19.94 14.82
C THR A 902 19.24 -20.22 15.04
N PHE A 903 19.81 -21.21 14.33
CA PHE A 903 21.24 -21.50 14.42
C PHE A 903 22.07 -20.29 13.94
N LYS A 904 21.80 -19.81 12.71
CA LYS A 904 22.47 -18.64 12.13
C LYS A 904 22.26 -17.36 12.92
N GLY A 905 21.03 -17.15 13.42
CA GLY A 905 20.64 -15.90 14.07
C GLY A 905 20.97 -15.81 15.56
N ARG A 906 20.89 -16.92 16.30
CA ARG A 906 20.90 -16.94 17.78
C ARG A 906 21.95 -17.85 18.41
N MET A 907 22.65 -18.71 17.64
CA MET A 907 23.51 -19.77 18.19
C MET A 907 24.92 -19.78 17.58
N LYS A 908 25.57 -18.62 17.42
CA LYS A 908 26.85 -18.46 16.70
C LYS A 908 28.01 -19.38 17.17
N ASN A 909 28.01 -19.84 18.42
CA ASN A 909 29.06 -20.68 19.01
C ASN A 909 28.60 -22.10 19.36
N ALA A 910 27.38 -22.49 18.97
CA ALA A 910 26.84 -23.80 19.25
C ALA A 910 27.31 -24.82 18.20
N PRO A 911 27.39 -26.13 18.54
CA PRO A 911 27.56 -27.16 17.53
C PRO A 911 26.34 -27.20 16.60
N TYR A 912 26.55 -27.53 15.33
CA TYR A 912 25.51 -27.46 14.27
C TYR A 912 24.24 -28.28 14.59
N PHE A 913 24.34 -29.30 15.44
CA PHE A 913 23.23 -30.14 15.87
C PHE A 913 22.48 -29.62 17.11
N ALA A 914 22.96 -28.59 17.81
CA ALA A 914 22.29 -28.09 19.02
C ALA A 914 20.92 -27.45 18.70
N ILE A 915 20.04 -27.39 19.69
CA ILE A 915 18.72 -26.73 19.60
C ILE A 915 18.59 -25.63 20.67
N TYR A 916 17.68 -24.68 20.44
CA TYR A 916 17.49 -23.50 21.30
C TYR A 916 16.31 -23.66 22.26
N ASN A 917 16.15 -22.73 23.22
CA ASN A 917 15.14 -22.78 24.31
C ASN A 917 15.18 -24.09 25.11
N VAL A 918 16.40 -24.55 25.45
CA VAL A 918 16.61 -25.68 26.35
C VAL A 918 17.27 -25.20 27.63
N GLY A 919 16.88 -25.78 28.77
CA GLY A 919 17.50 -25.58 30.07
C GLY A 919 16.98 -26.61 31.07
N GLU A 920 17.34 -26.47 32.36
CA GLU A 920 16.89 -27.38 33.42
C GLU A 920 15.35 -27.53 33.48
N TYR A 921 14.63 -26.43 33.25
CA TYR A 921 13.17 -26.39 33.14
C TYR A 921 12.60 -27.31 32.05
N THR A 922 13.35 -27.58 30.98
CA THR A 922 12.94 -28.51 29.91
C THR A 922 12.78 -29.93 30.45
N PHE A 923 13.56 -30.29 31.48
CA PHE A 923 13.60 -31.64 32.04
C PHE A 923 12.79 -31.79 33.33
N ALA A 924 12.05 -30.76 33.76
CA ALA A 924 11.19 -30.83 34.93
C ALA A 924 10.14 -31.97 34.81
N PRO A 925 9.87 -32.71 35.90
CA PRO A 925 9.04 -33.90 35.88
C PRO A 925 7.57 -33.61 35.56
N TRP A 926 7.08 -32.42 35.92
CA TRP A 926 5.72 -31.98 35.67
C TRP A 926 5.74 -30.62 34.97
N LYS A 927 4.86 -30.46 33.98
CA LYS A 927 4.71 -29.18 33.28
C LYS A 927 3.24 -28.87 33.06
N VAL A 928 2.85 -27.63 33.30
CA VAL A 928 1.54 -27.11 32.90
C VAL A 928 1.70 -26.43 31.55
N ILE A 929 1.03 -26.94 30.51
CA ILE A 929 1.22 -26.54 29.12
C ILE A 929 0.02 -25.75 28.59
N TRP A 930 0.27 -24.85 27.64
CA TRP A 930 -0.73 -24.21 26.79
C TRP A 930 -0.15 -23.92 25.40
N ALA A 931 -1.02 -23.74 24.41
CA ALA A 931 -0.59 -23.57 23.03
C ALA A 931 -0.32 -22.09 22.71
N GLU A 932 0.68 -21.83 21.87
CA GLU A 932 0.94 -20.49 21.30
C GLU A 932 -0.23 -20.01 20.42
N GLN A 933 -0.99 -20.95 19.83
CA GLN A 933 -2.05 -20.67 18.87
C GLN A 933 -3.32 -21.48 19.15
N GLY A 934 -4.48 -20.81 19.01
CA GLY A 934 -5.81 -21.40 19.19
C GLY A 934 -6.56 -20.81 20.38
N LYS A 935 -7.66 -21.45 20.76
CA LYS A 935 -8.41 -21.13 21.99
C LYS A 935 -7.57 -21.52 23.20
N PHE A 936 -7.55 -20.68 24.23
CA PHE A 936 -6.75 -20.96 25.42
C PHE A 936 -7.29 -22.18 26.17
N ARG A 937 -6.38 -23.11 26.46
CA ARG A 937 -6.59 -24.35 27.20
C ARG A 937 -5.28 -24.72 27.87
N ALA A 938 -5.35 -25.25 29.09
CA ALA A 938 -4.17 -25.75 29.78
C ALA A 938 -4.31 -27.22 30.17
N ALA A 939 -3.19 -27.96 30.18
CA ALA A 939 -3.12 -29.35 30.64
C ALA A 939 -1.82 -29.59 31.43
N VAL A 940 -1.75 -30.68 32.19
CA VAL A 940 -0.54 -31.16 32.86
C VAL A 940 0.05 -32.33 32.07
N ILE A 941 1.36 -32.28 31.85
CA ILE A 941 2.14 -33.41 31.33
C ILE A 941 3.17 -33.85 32.36
N GLY A 942 3.37 -35.16 32.42
CA GLY A 942 4.42 -35.79 33.23
C GLY A 942 5.44 -36.49 32.34
N SER A 943 5.50 -37.81 32.47
CA SER A 943 6.42 -38.68 31.71
C SER A 943 5.68 -39.72 30.87
N SER A 944 6.34 -40.21 29.83
CA SER A 944 5.89 -41.36 29.03
C SER A 944 7.07 -42.28 28.74
N ASN A 945 6.77 -43.54 28.44
CA ASN A 945 7.77 -44.54 28.13
C ASN A 945 8.55 -44.17 26.85
N VAL A 946 9.87 -44.30 26.91
CA VAL A 946 10.80 -44.26 25.77
C VAL A 946 11.41 -45.65 25.62
N PRO A 947 11.35 -46.26 24.41
CA PRO A 947 11.89 -47.60 24.19
C PRO A 947 13.34 -47.73 24.65
N LEU A 948 13.65 -48.83 25.34
CA LEU A 948 14.96 -49.18 25.92
C LEU A 948 15.46 -48.29 27.07
N ILE A 949 14.79 -47.17 27.38
CA ILE A 949 15.17 -46.24 28.46
C ILE A 949 14.19 -46.32 29.65
N GLY A 950 12.88 -46.36 29.40
CA GLY A 950 11.86 -46.25 30.43
C GLY A 950 11.15 -44.89 30.41
N ASN A 951 10.52 -44.50 31.52
CA ASN A 951 9.75 -43.26 31.55
C ASN A 951 10.67 -42.03 31.50
N ARG A 952 10.41 -41.13 30.55
CA ARG A 952 11.04 -39.80 30.47
C ARG A 952 9.99 -38.72 30.34
N VAL A 953 10.35 -37.53 30.79
CA VAL A 953 9.50 -36.34 30.75
C VAL A 953 9.15 -35.95 29.32
N TYR A 954 7.95 -35.44 29.13
CA TYR A 954 7.57 -34.82 27.86
C TYR A 954 8.38 -33.54 27.62
N VAL A 955 8.76 -33.35 26.35
CA VAL A 955 9.46 -32.17 25.85
C VAL A 955 8.54 -31.45 24.83
N PRO A 956 8.06 -30.24 25.15
CA PRO A 956 7.20 -29.47 24.24
C PRO A 956 7.98 -28.81 23.08
N ASP A 957 7.38 -28.80 21.89
CA ASP A 957 7.81 -28.00 20.73
C ASP A 957 7.60 -26.50 20.98
N HIS A 958 8.26 -25.64 20.20
CA HIS A 958 8.16 -24.18 20.25
C HIS A 958 6.73 -23.63 20.06
N LYS A 959 5.76 -24.47 19.65
CA LYS A 959 4.32 -24.13 19.57
C LYS A 959 3.57 -24.28 20.90
N ILE A 960 4.25 -24.73 21.94
CA ILE A 960 3.70 -24.94 23.28
C ILE A 960 4.54 -24.14 24.27
N PHE A 961 3.86 -23.39 25.13
CA PHE A 961 4.44 -22.76 26.30
C PHE A 961 4.10 -23.58 27.55
N PHE A 962 4.92 -23.46 28.59
CA PHE A 962 4.70 -24.19 29.82
C PHE A 962 5.28 -23.51 31.06
N ALA A 963 4.77 -23.90 32.23
CA ALA A 963 5.38 -23.66 33.53
C ALA A 963 5.90 -24.99 34.11
N ASP A 964 7.11 -24.98 34.67
CA ASP A 964 7.80 -26.17 35.19
C ASP A 964 7.56 -26.40 36.69
N PHE A 965 7.42 -27.68 37.09
CA PHE A 965 7.16 -28.11 38.46
C PHE A 965 7.90 -29.41 38.80
N TYR A 966 8.27 -29.53 40.08
CA TYR A 966 8.92 -30.72 40.63
C TYR A 966 7.96 -31.65 41.39
N GLU A 967 6.80 -31.14 41.76
CA GLU A 967 5.72 -31.87 42.43
C GLU A 967 4.43 -31.80 41.60
N PRO A 968 3.61 -32.87 41.55
CA PRO A 968 2.38 -32.88 40.75
C PRO A 968 1.29 -31.96 41.29
N GLU A 969 1.13 -31.85 42.60
CA GLU A 969 0.05 -31.10 43.26
C GLU A 969 -0.02 -29.62 42.83
N PRO A 970 1.07 -28.82 42.90
CA PRO A 970 1.05 -27.44 42.44
C PRO A 970 0.82 -27.32 40.92
N ALA A 971 1.27 -28.30 40.12
CA ALA A 971 1.03 -28.31 38.68
C ALA A 971 -0.46 -28.48 38.34
N TYR A 972 -1.13 -29.45 38.97
CA TYR A 972 -2.58 -29.66 38.77
C TYR A 972 -3.41 -28.51 39.35
N TYR A 973 -2.99 -27.90 40.44
CA TYR A 973 -3.61 -26.69 40.98
C TYR A 973 -3.57 -25.53 39.96
N LEU A 974 -2.37 -25.20 39.44
CA LEU A 974 -2.23 -24.16 38.42
C LEU A 974 -3.05 -24.48 37.17
N CYS A 975 -3.02 -25.74 36.71
CA CYS A 975 -3.81 -26.17 35.57
C CYS A 975 -5.31 -25.95 35.79
N GLY A 976 -5.81 -26.19 37.00
CA GLY A 976 -7.18 -25.89 37.39
C GLY A 976 -7.50 -24.39 37.28
N LEU A 977 -6.66 -23.52 37.86
CA LEU A 977 -6.81 -22.07 37.79
C LEU A 977 -6.81 -21.55 36.34
N LEU A 978 -5.88 -22.02 35.51
CA LEU A 978 -5.77 -21.60 34.11
C LEU A 978 -6.99 -21.98 33.27
N ASN A 979 -7.73 -23.02 33.64
CA ASN A 979 -8.95 -23.42 32.95
C ASN A 979 -10.22 -22.78 33.53
N ALA A 980 -10.11 -21.91 34.53
CA ALA A 980 -11.22 -21.11 35.04
C ALA A 980 -11.76 -20.15 33.96
N PRO A 981 -13.09 -20.02 33.80
CA PRO A 981 -13.70 -19.06 32.88
C PRO A 981 -13.13 -17.63 32.96
N SER A 982 -12.98 -17.06 34.15
CA SER A 982 -12.51 -15.69 34.38
C SER A 982 -11.04 -15.50 33.98
N VAL A 983 -10.18 -16.47 34.29
CA VAL A 983 -8.76 -16.46 33.88
C VAL A 983 -8.63 -16.60 32.37
N LYS A 984 -9.40 -17.51 31.78
CA LYS A 984 -9.42 -17.69 30.33
C LYS A 984 -9.90 -16.43 29.61
N GLU A 985 -11.00 -15.83 30.07
CA GLU A 985 -11.54 -14.57 29.54
C GLU A 985 -10.49 -13.46 29.61
N TYR A 986 -9.80 -13.31 30.76
CA TYR A 986 -8.74 -12.33 30.92
C TYR A 986 -7.59 -12.54 29.92
N ILE A 987 -7.05 -13.76 29.83
CA ILE A 987 -5.95 -14.10 28.89
C ILE A 987 -6.37 -13.82 27.45
N GLU A 988 -7.56 -14.25 27.04
CA GLU A 988 -8.07 -14.07 25.67
C GLU A 988 -8.40 -12.59 25.36
N SER A 989 -8.66 -11.76 26.38
CA SER A 989 -8.97 -10.34 26.18
C SER A 989 -7.77 -9.50 25.71
N HIS A 990 -6.55 -9.87 26.09
CA HIS A 990 -5.32 -9.11 25.81
C HIS A 990 -4.26 -9.88 25.02
N ASN A 991 -4.56 -11.11 24.61
CA ASN A 991 -3.72 -11.87 23.69
C ASN A 991 -4.42 -12.09 22.36
N ILE A 992 -3.64 -11.96 21.29
CA ILE A 992 -4.08 -12.39 19.97
C ILE A 992 -3.98 -13.91 19.90
N SER A 993 -5.03 -14.59 19.44
CA SER A 993 -5.15 -16.07 19.35
C SER A 993 -4.06 -16.81 18.57
N ILE A 994 -3.14 -16.09 17.91
CA ILE A 994 -1.99 -16.65 17.17
C ILE A 994 -0.63 -16.43 17.88
N GLN A 995 -0.63 -15.73 19.02
CA GLN A 995 0.58 -15.33 19.75
C GLN A 995 0.35 -15.32 21.27
N ILE A 996 -0.16 -16.42 21.84
CA ILE A 996 -0.24 -16.58 23.29
C ILE A 996 1.15 -16.96 23.80
N GLY A 997 1.78 -16.05 24.53
CA GLY A 997 3.14 -16.22 25.07
C GLY A 997 3.17 -16.62 26.54
N ASP A 998 4.12 -16.04 27.26
CA ASP A 998 4.17 -16.09 28.72
C ASP A 998 3.03 -15.23 29.31
N ILE A 999 1.95 -15.91 29.71
CA ILE A 999 0.73 -15.31 30.25
C ILE A 999 0.91 -14.68 31.63
N PHE A 1000 1.97 -15.04 32.37
CA PHE A 1000 2.19 -14.59 33.75
C PHE A 1000 2.87 -13.22 33.86
N LYS A 1001 3.19 -12.58 32.73
CA LYS A 1001 3.77 -11.24 32.69
C LYS A 1001 2.78 -10.15 33.12
N HIS A 1002 1.50 -10.34 32.82
CA HIS A 1002 0.42 -9.37 33.06
C HIS A 1002 -0.75 -10.00 33.83
N MET A 1003 -0.56 -11.22 34.34
CA MET A 1003 -1.51 -11.92 35.17
C MET A 1003 -0.86 -12.45 36.44
N SER A 1004 -1.49 -12.22 37.58
CA SER A 1004 -1.18 -12.80 38.88
C SER A 1004 -2.23 -13.84 39.26
N LEU A 1005 -1.79 -14.94 39.87
CA LEU A 1005 -2.66 -16.00 40.39
C LEU A 1005 -2.23 -16.36 41.81
N PRO A 1006 -3.18 -16.78 42.67
CA PRO A 1006 -2.88 -17.16 44.04
C PRO A 1006 -1.92 -18.36 44.07
N ASP A 1007 -1.00 -18.35 45.03
CA ASP A 1007 -0.01 -19.42 45.19
C ASP A 1007 -0.66 -20.73 45.66
N PHE A 1008 0.08 -21.83 45.51
CA PHE A 1008 -0.35 -23.10 46.05
C PHE A 1008 0.01 -23.19 47.53
N ASP A 1009 -0.98 -23.58 48.35
CA ASP A 1009 -0.83 -23.72 49.80
C ASP A 1009 -1.26 -25.14 50.16
N THR A 1010 -0.30 -25.92 50.65
CA THR A 1010 -0.49 -27.34 51.01
C THR A 1010 -1.42 -27.52 52.21
N THR A 1011 -1.68 -26.46 52.99
CA THR A 1011 -2.60 -26.49 54.13
C THR A 1011 -4.03 -26.09 53.74
N ASN A 1012 -4.21 -25.48 52.56
CA ASN A 1012 -5.51 -25.04 52.08
C ASN A 1012 -6.29 -26.20 51.43
N LYS A 1013 -7.40 -26.58 52.05
CA LYS A 1013 -8.27 -27.68 51.59
C LYS A 1013 -8.87 -27.44 50.21
N ASP A 1014 -9.16 -26.20 49.84
CA ASP A 1014 -9.73 -25.91 48.53
C ASP A 1014 -8.66 -25.98 47.42
N HIS A 1015 -7.41 -25.61 47.71
CA HIS A 1015 -6.28 -25.76 46.78
C HIS A 1015 -6.02 -27.25 46.49
N LEU A 1016 -5.98 -28.09 47.52
CA LEU A 1016 -5.86 -29.55 47.39
C LEU A 1016 -7.03 -30.17 46.61
N LYS A 1017 -8.26 -29.73 46.86
CA LYS A 1017 -9.44 -30.19 46.10
C LYS A 1017 -9.35 -29.82 44.62
N LEU A 1018 -8.94 -28.59 44.29
CA LEU A 1018 -8.79 -28.17 42.90
C LEU A 1018 -7.71 -29.01 42.21
N SER A 1019 -6.56 -29.22 42.86
CA SER A 1019 -5.49 -30.07 42.36
C SER A 1019 -5.99 -31.50 42.06
N GLN A 1020 -6.69 -32.11 43.02
CA GLN A 1020 -7.26 -33.45 42.85
C GLN A 1020 -8.34 -33.52 41.77
N ALA A 1021 -9.19 -32.49 41.65
CA ALA A 1021 -10.21 -32.42 40.61
C ALA A 1021 -9.58 -32.31 39.22
N ALA A 1022 -8.53 -31.49 39.09
CA ALA A 1022 -7.79 -31.37 37.84
C ALA A 1022 -7.12 -32.70 37.48
N LEU A 1023 -6.47 -33.39 38.41
CA LEU A 1023 -5.93 -34.73 38.20
C LEU A 1023 -7.02 -35.72 37.75
N THR A 1024 -8.18 -35.69 38.40
CA THR A 1024 -9.32 -36.55 38.06
C THR A 1024 -9.79 -36.29 36.62
N ALA A 1025 -9.87 -35.02 36.20
CA ALA A 1025 -10.22 -34.65 34.84
C ALA A 1025 -9.20 -35.17 33.79
N HIS A 1026 -7.91 -35.24 34.13
CA HIS A 1026 -6.88 -35.80 33.24
C HIS A 1026 -7.00 -37.32 33.06
N LEU A 1027 -7.49 -38.03 34.09
CA LEU A 1027 -7.55 -39.49 34.11
C LEU A 1027 -8.94 -40.06 33.77
N CYS A 1028 -9.98 -39.23 33.74
CA CYS A 1028 -11.34 -39.66 33.50
C CYS A 1028 -11.56 -40.15 32.06
N LYS A 1029 -12.61 -40.97 31.88
CA LYS A 1029 -13.05 -41.42 30.55
C LYS A 1029 -13.76 -40.28 29.82
N GLU A 1030 -13.81 -40.37 28.49
CA GLU A 1030 -14.51 -39.39 27.64
C GLU A 1030 -15.94 -39.08 28.12
N SER A 1031 -16.68 -40.11 28.52
CA SER A 1031 -18.08 -39.98 28.99
C SER A 1031 -18.25 -39.17 30.27
N GLU A 1032 -17.19 -38.98 31.06
CA GLU A 1032 -17.20 -38.30 32.36
C GLU A 1032 -16.51 -36.92 32.28
N TYR A 1033 -15.86 -36.62 31.16
CA TYR A 1033 -14.97 -35.46 31.01
C TYR A 1033 -15.69 -34.13 31.21
N ASP A 1034 -16.88 -33.95 30.64
CA ASP A 1034 -17.64 -32.72 30.76
C ASP A 1034 -18.03 -32.42 32.23
N ALA A 1035 -18.36 -33.44 33.01
CA ALA A 1035 -18.65 -33.30 34.44
C ALA A 1035 -17.37 -33.00 35.25
N ALA A 1036 -16.27 -33.69 34.93
CA ALA A 1036 -14.99 -33.49 35.60
C ALA A 1036 -14.45 -32.07 35.37
N ILE A 1037 -14.43 -31.59 34.12
CA ILE A 1037 -13.95 -30.24 33.80
C ILE A 1037 -14.87 -29.15 34.37
N SER A 1038 -16.18 -29.40 34.42
CA SER A 1038 -17.12 -28.48 35.09
C SER A 1038 -16.82 -28.35 36.58
N THR A 1039 -16.48 -29.46 37.24
CA THR A 1039 -16.06 -29.45 38.66
C THR A 1039 -14.77 -28.63 38.86
N VAL A 1040 -13.77 -28.82 37.99
CA VAL A 1040 -12.52 -28.03 38.01
C VAL A 1040 -12.82 -26.54 37.90
N ARG A 1041 -13.65 -26.14 36.93
CA ARG A 1041 -14.01 -24.73 36.70
C ARG A 1041 -14.70 -24.10 37.91
N ILE A 1042 -15.67 -24.80 38.51
CA ILE A 1042 -16.40 -24.29 39.68
C ILE A 1042 -15.46 -24.11 40.87
N LEU A 1043 -14.58 -25.08 41.14
CA LEU A 1043 -13.62 -24.99 42.23
C LEU A 1043 -12.61 -23.87 42.01
N ALA A 1044 -12.13 -23.71 40.77
CA ALA A 1044 -11.20 -22.65 40.42
C ALA A 1044 -11.83 -21.25 40.56
N GLU A 1045 -13.05 -21.04 40.05
CA GLU A 1045 -13.77 -19.77 40.24
C GLU A 1045 -14.03 -19.47 41.72
N LYS A 1046 -14.31 -20.48 42.55
CA LYS A 1046 -14.47 -20.28 44.00
C LYS A 1046 -13.18 -19.75 44.65
N ILE A 1047 -12.02 -20.27 44.25
CA ILE A 1047 -10.72 -19.84 44.76
C ILE A 1047 -10.38 -18.44 44.23
N LEU A 1048 -10.75 -18.12 43.00
CA LEU A 1048 -10.50 -16.82 42.39
C LEU A 1048 -11.48 -15.74 42.89
N GLY A 1049 -12.71 -16.09 43.23
CA GLY A 1049 -13.73 -15.16 43.75
C GLY A 1049 -13.47 -14.67 45.17
N THR A 1050 -12.42 -15.14 45.84
CA THR A 1050 -11.89 -14.48 47.04
C THR A 1050 -10.93 -13.33 46.69
N MET A 1051 -10.48 -13.26 45.43
CA MET A 1051 -9.65 -12.19 44.87
C MET A 1051 -10.45 -11.22 44.00
N ILE A 1052 -11.30 -11.75 43.11
CA ILE A 1052 -12.22 -11.06 42.18
C ILE A 1052 -13.52 -10.71 42.91
#